data_AF-A0A099RNY9-F1
#
_entry.id   AF-A0A099RNY9-F1
#
_cell.length_a   1.000
_cell.length_b   1.000
_cell.length_c   1.000
_cell.angle_alpha   90.00
_cell.angle_beta   90.00
_cell.angle_gamma   90.00
#
_symmetry.space_group_name_H-M   'P 1'
#
loop_
_entity.id
_entity.type
_entity.pdbx_description
1 polymer ?
#
loop_
_entity_poly.entity_id
_entity_poly.type
_entity_poly.pdbx_seq_one_letter_code
_entity_poly.pdbx_strand_id
1 'polypeptide(L)'
;MRREYIEYLPELPLKVSKVNIEEYPIHWHDSIEILFVLKGKIKVSIESGAYEVEEGEIEIINCDESHSIKSEAYNEVLMFKIDPNFFEKYINDIRNIAFYTNSSDEGAQEEEKYHELRKYLSIIICEVIQKQDKYEDFIEDTLVELLYHLINNFHQLIYEKEDLKENEEQFERYDRIVRYIYNNYKNKISLQDIAKKEFLSSYYLSHEIKNTVGYGFKDFLNLTRVEESVKLLLDTDKSISEVSEELGFSHIRYFNKHFKRHYKCTPMQYRKKHKVNDDVLDSMKKYEVLDVKNALEYLSIYLEDYDRFNYENRIIKLNIDASIDGEEFNHTFSEIISVGKAKELFKERQRQFLINIQKDIQFKYAMIFELFTEDAGVLLNNKNFFNWYQVKKIIEFLLSINLRPFIIIDGSLKDDFLINLLDSFISYFRDELGDYELSKWKVFIKRSLNEEYEVKIRELIGNYFELVDYDIKEPINNMTYDTCYMIPYIIHNSITGNNVYFKAFDSISPTEEISNELFFGDNGLITQDGIKKPSYYAYYFLSRMGDYIIHNGEGCIVTKKGEDIQILLHSYGEDIDKLIGVESILKRRGIKRTAERKFSLNIINLYHDYTLTEYEINEKVGSAYDYWVSLGKPSRINDDERDVMDNASFPKISLRFAKKSAIYNLVPKVQGYGAILIMLKKVQKHL
;
A
#
# COMPACT_ATOMS: atom_id res chain seq x y z
N MET A 1 14.69 27.76 28.43
CA MET A 1 13.24 27.76 28.26
C MET A 1 12.77 29.19 28.20
N ARG A 2 12.17 29.56 27.07
CA ARG A 2 11.49 30.84 26.84
C ARG A 2 10.32 30.52 25.93
N ARG A 3 9.26 31.32 26.00
CA ARG A 3 8.14 31.23 25.07
C ARG A 3 8.64 31.29 23.62
N GLU A 4 8.32 30.26 22.84
CA GLU A 4 8.50 30.29 21.40
C GLU A 4 7.32 31.04 20.77
N TYR A 5 7.60 31.99 19.90
CA TYR A 5 6.56 32.69 19.14
C TYR A 5 6.36 31.99 17.81
N ILE A 6 5.15 31.49 17.58
CA ILE A 6 4.81 30.76 16.37
C ILE A 6 4.32 31.74 15.32
N GLU A 7 5.04 31.80 14.20
CA GLU A 7 4.60 32.46 12.98
C GLU A 7 3.81 31.45 12.13
N TYR A 8 2.51 31.65 12.03
CA TYR A 8 1.60 30.81 11.23
C TYR A 8 1.74 31.11 9.73
N LEU A 9 1.25 30.20 8.89
CA LEU A 9 1.22 30.41 7.44
C LEU A 9 0.34 31.64 7.11
N PRO A 10 0.68 32.43 6.07
CA PRO A 10 -0.17 33.54 5.64
C PRO A 10 -1.60 33.06 5.40
N GLU A 11 -2.57 33.76 5.99
CA GLU A 11 -4.01 33.51 5.84
C GLU A 11 -4.51 32.16 6.41
N LEU A 12 -3.68 31.42 7.15
CA LEU A 12 -4.06 30.16 7.78
C LEU A 12 -3.76 30.15 9.29
N PRO A 13 -4.64 29.59 10.14
CA PRO A 13 -4.44 29.47 11.58
C PRO A 13 -3.54 28.26 11.94
N LEU A 14 -2.55 27.95 11.11
CA LEU A 14 -1.76 26.73 11.20
C LEU A 14 -0.33 26.96 10.69
N LYS A 15 0.64 26.33 11.35
CA LYS A 15 2.00 26.11 10.85
C LYS A 15 2.25 24.61 10.74
N VAL A 16 2.85 24.19 9.62
CA VAL A 16 3.27 22.80 9.39
C VAL A 16 4.75 22.78 9.03
N SER A 17 5.49 21.83 9.59
CA SER A 17 6.85 21.52 9.16
C SER A 17 7.13 20.02 9.22
N LYS A 18 7.99 19.54 8.33
CA LYS A 18 8.57 18.20 8.38
C LYS A 18 10.03 18.33 8.81
N VAL A 19 10.45 17.58 9.82
CA VAL A 19 11.80 17.72 10.40
C VAL A 19 12.42 16.37 10.76
N ASN A 20 13.74 16.31 10.72
CA ASN A 20 14.55 15.28 11.38
C ASN A 20 15.17 15.89 12.64
N ILE A 21 14.87 15.35 13.82
CA ILE A 21 15.20 15.97 15.12
C ILE A 21 16.27 15.15 15.84
N GLU A 22 17.41 15.75 16.17
CA GLU A 22 18.37 15.21 17.14
C GLU A 22 18.07 15.75 18.55
N GLU A 23 17.93 17.08 18.66
CA GLU A 23 17.65 17.78 19.92
C GLU A 23 16.79 19.02 19.66
N TYR A 24 15.60 19.05 20.25
CA TYR A 24 14.78 20.24 20.39
C TYR A 24 14.67 20.59 21.89
N PRO A 25 15.37 21.64 22.36
CA PRO A 25 15.50 21.96 23.78
C PRO A 25 14.16 22.35 24.41
N ILE A 26 14.11 22.35 25.75
CA ILE A 26 12.90 22.64 26.51
C ILE A 26 12.36 24.07 26.23
N HIS A 27 11.11 24.13 25.76
CA HIS A 27 10.39 25.35 25.36
C HIS A 27 8.87 25.17 25.56
N TRP A 28 8.11 26.24 25.36
CA TRP A 28 6.66 26.26 25.46
C TRP A 28 6.10 27.31 24.51
N HIS A 29 4.84 27.17 24.08
CA HIS A 29 4.16 28.15 23.23
C HIS A 29 2.63 28.06 23.35
N ASP A 30 1.97 29.13 22.92
CA ASP A 30 0.50 29.27 22.91
C ASP A 30 -0.06 28.75 21.57
N SER A 31 0.17 27.47 21.31
CA SER A 31 -0.37 26.73 20.17
C SER A 31 -0.73 25.32 20.64
N ILE A 32 -1.76 24.72 20.05
CA ILE A 32 -1.96 23.27 20.16
C ILE A 32 -0.99 22.65 19.16
N GLU A 33 -0.09 21.79 19.65
CA GLU A 33 0.89 21.12 18.81
C GLU A 33 0.59 19.62 18.70
N ILE A 34 0.68 19.11 17.48
CA ILE A 34 0.51 17.69 17.19
C ILE A 34 1.77 17.21 16.45
N LEU A 35 2.43 16.23 17.04
CA LEU A 35 3.60 15.56 16.47
C LEU A 35 3.13 14.24 15.83
N PHE A 36 3.47 14.02 14.57
CA PHE A 36 3.18 12.77 13.87
C PHE A 36 4.47 12.19 13.28
N VAL A 37 4.92 11.05 13.82
CA VAL A 37 6.17 10.40 13.41
C VAL A 37 5.93 9.56 12.16
N LEU A 38 6.46 10.00 11.02
CA LEU A 38 6.35 9.30 9.73
C LEU A 38 7.39 8.19 9.59
N LYS A 39 8.54 8.33 10.26
CA LYS A 39 9.66 7.38 10.21
C LYS A 39 10.52 7.47 11.45
N GLY A 40 10.95 6.33 11.94
CA GLY A 40 11.84 6.23 13.10
C GLY A 40 11.09 6.51 14.41
N LYS A 41 11.79 7.07 15.40
CA LYS A 41 11.20 7.35 16.72
C LYS A 41 11.81 8.56 17.41
N ILE A 42 11.04 9.17 18.30
CA ILE A 42 11.44 10.33 19.09
C ILE A 42 11.06 10.13 20.56
N LYS A 43 11.79 10.82 21.45
CA LYS A 43 11.45 10.94 22.86
C LYS A 43 10.94 12.34 23.15
N VAL A 44 9.68 12.44 23.54
CA VAL A 44 9.02 13.71 23.90
C VAL A 44 8.93 13.78 25.41
N SER A 45 9.44 14.85 26.02
CA SER A 45 9.28 15.11 27.45
C SER A 45 8.33 16.29 27.61
N ILE A 46 7.18 16.07 28.24
CA ILE A 46 6.15 17.10 28.50
C ILE A 46 6.02 17.24 30.01
N GLU A 47 6.22 18.44 30.53
CA GLU A 47 6.26 18.79 31.95
C GLU A 47 7.17 17.86 32.79
N SER A 48 6.60 16.84 33.45
CA SER A 48 7.33 15.84 34.24
C SER A 48 7.30 14.43 33.65
N GLY A 49 6.54 14.22 32.57
CA GLY A 49 6.45 12.97 31.82
C GLY A 49 7.49 12.87 30.71
N ALA A 50 7.80 11.65 30.30
CA ALA A 50 8.61 11.37 29.12
C ALA A 50 8.04 10.16 28.38
N TYR A 51 7.79 10.35 27.09
CA TYR A 51 7.08 9.44 26.21
C TYR A 51 7.98 9.10 25.02
N GLU A 52 7.95 7.84 24.59
CA GLU A 52 8.57 7.41 23.34
C GLU A 52 7.45 7.34 22.30
N VAL A 53 7.66 7.96 21.14
CA VAL A 53 6.68 8.04 20.06
C VAL A 53 7.31 7.40 18.83
N GLU A 54 6.71 6.31 18.38
CA GLU A 54 7.22 5.48 17.29
C GLU A 54 6.56 5.80 15.95
N GLU A 55 7.05 5.14 14.89
CA GLU A 55 6.55 5.30 13.53
C GLU A 55 5.04 5.01 13.43
N GLY A 56 4.28 5.94 12.88
CA GLY A 56 2.81 5.86 12.78
C GLY A 56 2.05 6.43 13.98
N GLU A 57 2.75 6.80 15.05
CA GLU A 57 2.15 7.34 16.27
C GLU A 57 2.11 8.88 16.32
N ILE A 58 1.19 9.38 17.12
CA ILE A 58 0.90 10.80 17.31
C ILE A 58 1.03 11.18 18.79
N GLU A 59 1.62 12.33 19.06
CA GLU A 59 1.62 12.95 20.39
C GLU A 59 1.03 14.35 20.33
N ILE A 60 0.12 14.67 21.26
CA ILE A 60 -0.49 16.00 21.37
C ILE A 60 0.14 16.76 22.54
N ILE A 61 0.50 18.01 22.30
CA ILE A 61 1.05 18.96 23.27
C ILE A 61 0.08 20.14 23.37
N ASN A 62 -0.43 20.37 24.58
CA ASN A 62 -1.43 21.41 24.83
C ASN A 62 -0.82 22.81 24.92
N CYS A 63 -1.68 23.83 24.86
CA CYS A 63 -1.25 25.22 24.98
C CYS A 63 -0.47 25.44 26.27
N ASP A 64 0.66 26.14 26.12
CA ASP A 64 1.59 26.48 27.18
C ASP A 64 2.19 25.30 27.97
N GLU A 65 2.13 24.06 27.45
CA GLU A 65 2.84 22.93 28.05
C GLU A 65 4.35 22.99 27.74
N SER A 66 5.13 22.82 28.79
CA SER A 66 6.59 22.80 28.72
C SER A 66 7.06 21.50 28.10
N HIS A 67 7.77 21.52 26.96
CA HIS A 67 8.20 20.28 26.33
C HIS A 67 9.56 20.35 25.63
N SER A 68 10.17 19.18 25.41
CA SER A 68 11.42 18.99 24.65
C SER A 68 11.38 17.68 23.86
N ILE A 69 12.08 17.63 22.73
CA ILE A 69 12.12 16.46 21.84
C ILE A 69 13.57 16.03 21.65
N LYS A 70 13.85 14.73 21.67
CA LYS A 70 15.18 14.18 21.43
C LYS A 70 15.10 12.91 20.60
N SER A 71 16.11 12.66 19.76
CA SER A 71 16.31 11.35 19.16
C SER A 71 17.79 11.05 18.98
N GLU A 72 18.14 9.77 19.05
CA GLU A 72 19.49 9.26 18.81
C GLU A 72 19.67 8.73 17.38
N ALA A 73 18.56 8.55 16.64
CA ALA A 73 18.55 7.99 15.29
C ALA A 73 17.80 8.92 14.32
N TYR A 74 18.02 8.69 13.02
CA TYR A 74 17.31 9.40 11.97
C TYR A 74 15.80 9.22 12.10
N ASN A 75 15.06 10.32 12.00
CA ASN A 75 13.60 10.34 12.09
C ASN A 75 13.01 11.35 11.11
N GLU A 76 11.73 11.19 10.82
CA GLU A 76 10.95 12.14 10.04
C GLU A 76 9.64 12.42 10.76
N VAL A 77 9.47 13.65 11.25
CA VAL A 77 8.33 14.05 12.07
C VAL A 77 7.61 15.22 11.42
N LEU A 78 6.28 15.11 11.29
CA LEU A 78 5.41 16.24 10.99
C LEU A 78 5.03 16.93 12.29
N MET A 79 5.21 18.25 12.32
CA MET A 79 4.82 19.12 13.42
C MET A 79 3.72 20.05 12.94
N PHE A 80 2.54 19.94 13.54
CA PHE A 80 1.40 20.84 13.31
C PHE A 80 1.29 21.76 14.51
N LYS A 81 1.37 23.07 14.32
CA LYS A 81 1.12 24.08 15.37
C LYS A 81 -0.11 24.89 14.98
N ILE A 82 -1.21 24.69 15.70
CA ILE A 82 -2.53 25.28 15.41
C ILE A 82 -2.77 26.48 16.32
N ASP A 83 -3.28 27.58 15.75
CA ASP A 83 -3.63 28.78 16.50
C ASP A 83 -4.91 28.54 17.33
N PRO A 84 -4.85 28.55 18.68
CA PRO A 84 -6.02 28.39 19.52
C PRO A 84 -7.07 29.50 19.29
N ASN A 85 -6.67 30.70 18.85
CA ASN A 85 -7.63 31.78 18.56
C ASN A 85 -8.62 31.42 17.44
N PHE A 86 -8.23 30.53 16.51
CA PHE A 86 -9.15 30.05 15.49
C PHE A 86 -10.27 29.20 16.10
N PHE A 87 -9.93 28.34 17.06
CA PHE A 87 -10.90 27.48 17.75
C PHE A 87 -11.78 28.22 18.75
N GLU A 88 -11.35 29.37 19.28
CA GLU A 88 -12.18 30.21 20.16
C GLU A 88 -13.49 30.66 19.52
N LYS A 89 -13.57 30.71 18.18
CA LYS A 89 -14.81 31.00 17.44
C LYS A 89 -15.89 29.93 17.65
N TYR A 90 -15.48 28.69 17.93
CA TYR A 90 -16.34 27.53 18.05
C TYR A 90 -16.52 27.12 19.51
N ILE A 91 -15.46 27.24 20.31
CA ILE A 91 -15.42 26.78 21.69
C ILE A 91 -14.75 27.81 22.57
N ASN A 92 -15.54 28.35 23.50
CA ASN A 92 -15.04 29.25 24.52
C ASN A 92 -14.00 28.53 25.40
N ASP A 93 -12.89 29.21 25.69
CA ASP A 93 -11.81 28.75 26.57
C ASP A 93 -11.05 27.51 26.07
N ILE A 94 -10.88 27.33 24.75
CA ILE A 94 -10.11 26.21 24.17
C ILE A 94 -8.73 26.00 24.80
N ARG A 95 -8.07 27.08 25.24
CA ARG A 95 -6.76 27.04 25.91
C ARG A 95 -6.76 26.29 27.25
N ASN A 96 -7.94 26.10 27.86
CA ASN A 96 -8.10 25.35 29.10
C ASN A 96 -8.56 23.90 28.86
N ILE A 97 -8.73 23.49 27.61
CA ILE A 97 -9.09 22.12 27.23
C ILE A 97 -7.80 21.36 26.96
N ALA A 98 -7.62 20.24 27.65
CA ALA A 98 -6.44 19.40 27.52
C ALA A 98 -6.77 18.09 26.78
N PHE A 99 -5.97 17.81 25.76
CA PHE A 99 -6.02 16.61 24.95
C PHE A 99 -4.83 15.71 25.27
N TYR A 100 -5.06 14.40 25.33
CA TYR A 100 -4.04 13.41 25.67
C TYR A 100 -4.08 12.22 24.73
N THR A 101 -2.89 11.80 24.31
CA THR A 101 -2.62 10.56 23.57
C THR A 101 -2.11 9.49 24.53
N ASN A 102 -2.29 8.22 24.17
CA ASN A 102 -1.64 7.11 24.85
C ASN A 102 -0.41 6.69 24.03
N SER A 103 0.75 7.14 24.50
CA SER A 103 2.07 6.82 23.94
C SER A 103 2.91 6.06 24.97
N SER A 104 2.24 5.36 25.91
CA SER A 104 2.89 4.60 27.00
C SER A 104 2.80 3.08 26.82
N ASP A 105 1.83 2.59 26.04
CA ASP A 105 1.63 1.16 25.79
C ASP A 105 1.83 0.83 24.30
N GLU A 106 2.50 -0.29 24.02
CA GLU A 106 2.71 -0.80 22.66
C GLU A 106 1.36 -1.11 21.98
N GLY A 107 1.14 -0.56 20.78
CA GLY A 107 -0.11 -0.75 20.01
C GLY A 107 -1.30 0.09 20.49
N ALA A 108 -1.12 1.01 21.44
CA ALA A 108 -2.21 1.84 21.97
C ALA A 108 -2.88 2.75 20.93
N GLN A 109 -2.21 3.02 19.81
CA GLN A 109 -2.70 3.92 18.76
C GLN A 109 -3.28 3.20 17.52
N GLU A 110 -3.62 1.91 17.66
CA GLU A 110 -4.30 1.13 16.62
C GLU A 110 -5.82 1.38 16.56
N GLU A 111 -6.41 2.01 17.58
CA GLU A 111 -7.85 2.30 17.64
C GLU A 111 -8.33 3.26 16.53
N GLU A 112 -9.61 3.12 16.13
CA GLU A 112 -10.26 3.93 15.10
C GLU A 112 -10.12 5.45 15.33
N LYS A 113 -10.16 5.90 16.59
CA LYS A 113 -9.99 7.32 16.92
C LYS A 113 -8.63 7.88 16.49
N TYR A 114 -7.57 7.07 16.51
CA TYR A 114 -6.26 7.48 15.99
C TYR A 114 -6.19 7.40 14.47
N HIS A 115 -6.91 6.45 13.86
CA HIS A 115 -7.04 6.39 12.40
C HIS A 115 -7.67 7.67 11.84
N GLU A 116 -8.80 8.11 12.41
CA GLU A 116 -9.44 9.35 11.97
C GLU A 116 -8.58 10.59 12.28
N LEU A 117 -7.84 10.60 13.39
CA LEU A 117 -6.88 11.67 13.68
C LEU A 117 -5.80 11.76 12.59
N ARG A 118 -5.19 10.63 12.20
CA ARG A 118 -4.21 10.56 11.10
C ARG A 118 -4.79 11.04 9.78
N LYS A 119 -6.05 10.72 9.49
CA LYS A 119 -6.77 11.16 8.30
C LYS A 119 -6.94 12.68 8.25
N TYR A 120 -7.43 13.31 9.32
CA TYR A 120 -7.55 14.78 9.35
C TYR A 120 -6.21 15.48 9.14
N LEU A 121 -5.16 15.01 9.84
CA LEU A 121 -3.81 15.54 9.68
C LEU A 121 -3.31 15.36 8.23
N SER A 122 -3.59 14.21 7.62
CA SER A 122 -3.22 13.93 6.24
C SER A 122 -3.91 14.85 5.24
N ILE A 123 -5.20 15.11 5.43
CA ILE A 123 -5.99 16.04 4.59
C ILE A 123 -5.41 17.45 4.66
N ILE A 124 -5.08 17.92 5.86
CA ILE A 124 -4.44 19.22 6.06
C ILE A 124 -3.12 19.30 5.29
N ILE A 125 -2.25 18.29 5.40
CA ILE A 125 -0.99 18.23 4.64
C ILE A 125 -1.24 18.25 3.13
N CYS A 126 -2.23 17.48 2.66
CA CYS A 126 -2.64 17.45 1.26
C CYS A 126 -3.00 18.85 0.73
N GLU A 127 -3.89 19.57 1.41
CA GLU A 127 -4.32 20.90 0.99
C GLU A 127 -3.18 21.93 1.07
N VAL A 128 -2.34 21.87 2.11
CA VAL A 128 -1.15 22.74 2.25
C VAL A 128 -0.15 22.55 1.09
N ILE A 129 0.02 21.31 0.62
CA ILE A 129 0.95 20.99 -0.48
C ILE A 129 0.34 21.29 -1.85
N GLN A 130 -0.89 20.84 -2.09
CA GLN A 130 -1.49 20.89 -3.43
C GLN A 130 -2.05 22.26 -3.78
N LYS A 131 -2.51 23.02 -2.77
CA LYS A 131 -3.04 24.38 -2.91
C LYS A 131 -4.03 24.51 -4.08
N GLN A 132 -4.98 23.59 -4.15
CA GLN A 132 -6.07 23.67 -5.12
C GLN A 132 -6.97 24.87 -4.84
N ASP A 133 -7.90 25.18 -5.74
CA ASP A 133 -8.88 26.25 -5.53
C ASP A 133 -9.58 26.07 -4.17
N LYS A 134 -9.60 27.16 -3.38
CA LYS A 134 -10.19 27.22 -2.03
C LYS A 134 -9.53 26.31 -0.98
N TYR A 135 -8.27 25.93 -1.15
CA TYR A 135 -7.57 25.08 -0.18
C TYR A 135 -7.62 25.63 1.26
N GLU A 136 -7.61 26.95 1.43
CA GLU A 136 -7.76 27.61 2.74
C GLU A 136 -9.08 27.26 3.42
N ASP A 137 -10.21 27.38 2.72
CA ASP A 137 -11.53 27.02 3.23
C ASP A 137 -11.57 25.55 3.69
N PHE A 138 -11.00 24.64 2.90
CA PHE A 138 -10.96 23.20 3.23
C PHE A 138 -10.06 22.90 4.42
N ILE A 139 -8.94 23.62 4.57
CA ILE A 139 -8.08 23.49 5.76
C ILE A 139 -8.86 23.96 6.99
N GLU A 140 -9.54 25.11 6.93
CA GLU A 140 -10.36 25.61 8.04
C GLU A 140 -11.47 24.63 8.43
N ASP A 141 -12.23 24.12 7.46
CA ASP A 141 -13.27 23.12 7.69
C ASP A 141 -12.70 21.84 8.34
N THR A 142 -11.57 21.34 7.82
CA THR A 142 -10.89 20.16 8.36
C THR A 142 -10.37 20.41 9.78
N LEU A 143 -9.87 21.60 10.09
CA LEU A 143 -9.45 21.97 11.44
C LEU A 143 -10.63 21.99 12.41
N VAL A 144 -11.82 22.39 11.97
CA VAL A 144 -13.04 22.34 12.79
C VAL A 144 -13.45 20.89 13.06
N GLU A 145 -13.42 20.01 12.06
CA GLU A 145 -13.69 18.58 12.23
C GLU A 145 -12.67 17.92 13.18
N LEU A 146 -11.39 18.25 13.00
CA LEU A 146 -10.30 17.84 13.89
C LEU A 146 -10.57 18.28 15.33
N LEU A 147 -10.99 19.53 15.57
CA LEU A 147 -11.32 20.02 16.90
C LEU A 147 -12.41 19.19 17.57
N TYR A 148 -13.52 18.91 16.86
CA TYR A 148 -14.60 18.08 17.40
C TYR A 148 -14.13 16.66 17.69
N HIS A 149 -13.28 16.11 16.81
CA HIS A 149 -12.69 14.78 17.01
C HIS A 149 -11.80 14.72 18.26
N LEU A 150 -10.96 15.73 18.47
CA LEU A 150 -10.12 15.88 19.65
C LEU A 150 -10.94 15.92 20.94
N ILE A 151 -12.04 16.66 20.94
CA ILE A 151 -12.92 16.77 22.12
C ILE A 151 -13.62 15.46 22.44
N ASN A 152 -14.13 14.78 21.43
CA ASN A 152 -14.91 13.56 21.64
C ASN A 152 -14.04 12.36 22.03
N ASN A 153 -12.76 12.35 21.65
CA ASN A 153 -11.93 11.16 21.77
C ASN A 153 -10.65 11.32 22.59
N PHE A 154 -10.14 12.55 22.76
CA PHE A 154 -8.84 12.82 23.37
C PHE A 154 -8.92 13.73 24.59
N HIS A 155 -10.12 14.23 24.95
CA HIS A 155 -10.29 15.07 26.13
C HIS A 155 -10.06 14.29 27.45
N GLN A 156 -9.31 14.90 28.39
CA GLN A 156 -8.82 14.31 29.64
C GLN A 156 -9.86 13.60 30.52
N LEU A 157 -11.14 13.91 30.36
CA LEU A 157 -12.22 13.29 31.12
C LEU A 157 -12.59 11.86 30.69
N ILE A 158 -11.98 11.35 29.62
CA ILE A 158 -12.30 10.04 29.06
C ILE A 158 -11.37 8.95 29.63
N TYR A 159 -10.24 9.33 30.24
CA TYR A 159 -9.24 8.41 30.78
C TYR A 159 -9.33 8.30 32.30
N GLU A 160 -10.46 7.78 32.79
CA GLU A 160 -10.58 6.87 33.95
C GLU A 160 -12.07 6.66 34.26
N LYS A 161 -12.62 5.55 33.74
CA LYS A 161 -13.97 4.95 33.91
C LYS A 161 -14.95 5.15 32.75
N GLU A 162 -15.23 4.02 32.10
CA GLU A 162 -16.36 3.82 31.17
C GLU A 162 -17.73 4.22 31.78
N ASP A 163 -17.85 4.28 33.11
CA ASP A 163 -19.08 4.62 33.84
C ASP A 163 -19.53 6.09 33.70
N LEU A 164 -18.65 7.03 33.35
CA LEU A 164 -19.02 8.46 33.24
C LEU A 164 -19.62 8.84 31.88
N LYS A 165 -19.53 7.96 30.88
CA LYS A 165 -20.10 8.20 29.53
C LYS A 165 -21.63 8.21 29.52
N GLU A 166 -22.29 7.70 30.55
CA GLU A 166 -23.75 7.63 30.61
C GLU A 166 -24.42 8.93 31.13
N ASN A 167 -23.67 9.95 31.54
CA ASN A 167 -24.25 11.13 32.20
C ASN A 167 -23.60 12.46 31.77
N GLU A 168 -23.99 12.98 30.60
CA GLU A 168 -23.55 14.27 30.04
C GLU A 168 -23.57 15.43 31.05
N GLU A 169 -24.58 15.49 31.93
CA GLU A 169 -24.70 16.53 32.95
C GLU A 169 -23.58 16.49 34.01
N GLN A 170 -23.03 15.31 34.31
CA GLN A 170 -21.92 15.17 35.26
C GLN A 170 -20.60 15.61 34.64
N PHE A 171 -20.39 15.29 33.36
CA PHE A 171 -19.22 15.71 32.60
C PHE A 171 -19.14 17.23 32.46
N GLU A 172 -20.23 17.88 32.04
CA GLU A 172 -20.27 19.34 31.94
C GLU A 172 -20.03 20.04 33.29
N ARG A 173 -20.55 19.45 34.38
CA ARG A 173 -20.34 19.99 35.72
C ARG A 173 -18.88 19.90 36.14
N TYR A 174 -18.22 18.79 35.83
CA TYR A 174 -16.81 18.61 36.13
C TYR A 174 -15.94 19.59 35.35
N ASP A 175 -16.17 19.73 34.04
CA ASP A 175 -15.43 20.66 33.19
C ASP A 175 -15.53 22.10 33.76
N ARG A 176 -16.71 22.54 34.21
CA ARG A 176 -16.86 23.83 34.92
C ARG A 176 -16.03 23.94 36.19
N ILE A 177 -15.92 22.86 36.97
CA ILE A 177 -15.13 22.83 38.23
C ILE A 177 -13.64 22.98 37.92
N VAL A 178 -13.11 22.23 36.95
CA VAL A 178 -11.70 22.30 36.55
C VAL A 178 -11.38 23.66 35.96
N ARG A 179 -12.20 24.16 35.03
CA ARG A 179 -12.05 25.52 34.48
C ARG A 179 -12.05 26.59 35.55
N TYR A 180 -12.89 26.47 36.58
CA TYR A 180 -12.89 27.41 37.67
C TYR A 180 -11.55 27.42 38.42
N ILE A 181 -10.93 26.25 38.62
CA ILE A 181 -9.62 26.14 39.28
C ILE A 181 -8.54 26.78 38.42
N TYR A 182 -8.44 26.46 37.12
CA TYR A 182 -7.46 27.07 36.21
C TYR A 182 -7.65 28.58 36.09
N ASN A 183 -8.88 29.07 35.94
CA ASN A 183 -9.13 30.50 35.80
C ASN A 183 -8.93 31.30 37.11
N ASN A 184 -8.88 30.62 38.26
CA ASN A 184 -8.78 31.28 39.57
C ASN A 184 -7.61 30.79 40.43
N TYR A 185 -6.64 30.05 39.89
CA TYR A 185 -5.57 29.45 40.70
C TYR A 185 -4.75 30.53 41.43
N LYS A 186 -4.61 31.74 40.87
CA LYS A 186 -3.90 32.87 41.51
C LYS A 186 -4.62 33.41 42.74
N ASN A 187 -5.93 33.17 42.85
CA ASN A 187 -6.77 33.67 43.93
C ASN A 187 -6.85 32.70 45.11
N LYS A 188 -7.31 33.20 46.26
CA LYS A 188 -7.66 32.36 47.41
C LYS A 188 -9.01 31.69 47.18
N ILE A 189 -9.00 30.54 46.51
CA ILE A 189 -10.18 29.70 46.32
C ILE A 189 -10.20 28.54 47.31
N SER A 190 -11.38 28.21 47.82
CA SER A 190 -11.61 27.04 48.67
C SER A 190 -12.58 26.06 48.02
N LEU A 191 -12.53 24.80 48.48
CA LEU A 191 -13.48 23.78 48.05
C LEU A 191 -14.94 24.17 48.34
N GLN A 192 -15.18 24.93 49.41
CA GLN A 192 -16.51 25.42 49.76
C GLN A 192 -17.03 26.46 48.76
N ASP A 193 -16.14 27.32 48.25
CA ASP A 193 -16.52 28.33 47.27
C ASP A 193 -17.01 27.69 45.96
N ILE A 194 -16.30 26.65 45.51
CA ILE A 194 -16.65 25.89 44.31
C ILE A 194 -17.93 25.08 44.55
N ALA A 195 -18.01 24.38 45.68
CA ALA A 195 -19.19 23.59 46.03
C ALA A 195 -20.47 24.45 46.08
N LYS A 196 -20.38 25.66 46.65
CA LYS A 196 -21.51 26.61 46.69
C LYS A 196 -21.89 27.10 45.29
N LYS A 197 -20.91 27.34 44.42
CA LYS A 197 -21.14 27.82 43.06
C LYS A 197 -21.82 26.77 42.17
N GLU A 198 -21.47 25.50 42.35
CA GLU A 198 -22.04 24.37 41.59
C GLU A 198 -23.24 23.70 42.29
N PHE A 199 -23.75 24.28 43.38
CA PHE A 199 -24.85 23.73 44.19
C PHE A 199 -24.58 22.30 44.72
N LEU A 200 -23.32 22.00 45.06
CA LEU A 200 -22.86 20.72 45.57
C LEU A 200 -22.55 20.78 47.07
N SER A 201 -22.52 19.61 47.71
CA SER A 201 -21.87 19.48 49.02
C SER A 201 -20.35 19.43 48.86
N SER A 202 -19.61 20.04 49.79
CA SER A 202 -18.14 19.98 49.77
C SER A 202 -17.60 18.55 49.92
N TYR A 203 -18.36 17.66 50.56
CA TYR A 203 -18.00 16.24 50.68
C TYR A 203 -18.04 15.55 49.32
N TYR A 204 -19.13 15.72 48.58
CA TYR A 204 -19.29 15.18 47.23
C TYR A 204 -18.19 15.73 46.31
N LEU A 205 -18.03 17.06 46.26
CA LEU A 205 -17.00 17.69 45.42
C LEU A 205 -15.57 17.22 45.76
N SER A 206 -15.26 17.01 47.05
CA SER A 206 -13.95 16.48 47.44
C SER A 206 -13.73 15.06 46.93
N HIS A 207 -14.78 14.23 46.94
CA HIS A 207 -14.69 12.85 46.52
C HIS A 207 -14.60 12.76 44.99
N GLU A 208 -15.38 13.58 44.29
CA GLU A 208 -15.36 13.68 42.83
C GLU A 208 -13.98 14.13 42.33
N ILE A 209 -13.43 15.25 42.82
CA ILE A 209 -12.10 15.73 42.40
C ILE A 209 -11.01 14.67 42.63
N LYS A 210 -11.08 13.96 43.77
CA LYS A 210 -10.11 12.90 44.08
C LYS A 210 -10.27 11.68 43.18
N ASN A 211 -11.50 11.33 42.81
CA ASN A 211 -11.78 10.18 41.96
C ASN A 211 -11.42 10.45 40.50
N THR A 212 -11.56 11.68 40.02
CA THR A 212 -11.31 12.02 38.61
C THR A 212 -9.87 12.45 38.34
N VAL A 213 -9.22 13.15 39.28
CA VAL A 213 -7.87 13.70 39.08
C VAL A 213 -6.80 12.92 39.87
N GLY A 214 -7.20 11.94 40.69
CA GLY A 214 -6.31 11.20 41.59
C GLY A 214 -5.77 12.01 42.79
N TYR A 215 -5.95 13.32 42.80
CA TYR A 215 -5.46 14.24 43.83
C TYR A 215 -6.62 14.92 44.58
N GLY A 216 -6.42 15.22 45.87
CA GLY A 216 -7.35 16.09 46.59
C GLY A 216 -7.26 17.54 46.08
N PHE A 217 -8.35 18.31 46.19
CA PHE A 217 -8.45 19.70 45.70
C PHE A 217 -7.24 20.58 46.01
N LYS A 218 -6.71 20.55 47.24
CA LYS A 218 -5.53 21.35 47.62
C LYS A 218 -4.26 20.90 46.90
N ASP A 219 -4.08 19.61 46.72
CA ASP A 219 -2.91 19.09 46.01
C ASP A 219 -3.02 19.41 44.52
N PHE A 220 -4.20 19.31 43.93
CA PHE A 220 -4.46 19.69 42.55
C PHE A 220 -4.22 21.18 42.30
N LEU A 221 -4.82 22.08 43.11
CA LEU A 221 -4.59 23.52 43.02
C LEU A 221 -3.09 23.89 43.13
N ASN A 222 -2.35 23.26 44.04
CA ASN A 222 -0.93 23.53 44.19
C ASN A 222 -0.08 22.93 43.06
N LEU A 223 -0.53 21.83 42.44
CA LEU A 223 0.11 21.25 41.27
C LEU A 223 0.02 22.23 40.09
N THR A 224 -1.19 22.69 39.76
CA THR A 224 -1.41 23.71 38.72
C THR A 224 -0.53 24.94 38.94
N ARG A 225 -0.47 25.46 40.17
CA ARG A 225 0.40 26.59 40.51
C ARG A 225 1.89 26.28 40.35
N VAL A 226 2.34 25.05 40.59
CA VAL A 226 3.73 24.64 40.44
C VAL A 226 4.11 24.56 38.95
N GLU A 227 3.25 23.99 38.12
CA GLU A 227 3.42 23.91 36.67
C GLU A 227 3.51 25.31 36.05
N GLU A 228 2.53 26.17 36.38
CA GLU A 228 2.50 27.59 35.95
C GLU A 228 3.73 28.39 36.41
N SER A 229 4.40 27.96 37.48
CA SER A 229 5.60 28.62 37.97
C SER A 229 6.78 28.49 37.04
N VAL A 230 6.87 27.40 36.27
CA VAL A 230 7.98 27.14 35.33
C VAL A 230 8.10 28.28 34.32
N LYS A 231 6.97 28.74 33.78
CA LYS A 231 6.88 29.88 32.85
C LYS A 231 7.47 31.14 33.46
N LEU A 232 7.01 31.54 34.64
CA LEU A 232 7.52 32.73 35.35
C LEU A 232 8.99 32.59 35.75
N LEU A 233 9.43 31.37 36.10
CA LEU A 233 10.81 31.11 36.49
C LEU A 233 11.80 31.31 35.34
N LEU A 234 11.38 31.07 34.11
CA LEU A 234 12.27 30.98 32.96
C LEU A 234 12.14 32.19 32.04
N ASP A 235 10.94 32.75 31.90
CA ASP A 235 10.65 33.89 31.02
C ASP A 235 10.88 35.25 31.70
N THR A 236 10.94 35.30 33.03
CA THR A 236 11.08 36.56 33.77
C THR A 236 12.31 36.58 34.69
N ASP A 237 12.71 37.77 35.13
CA ASP A 237 13.73 37.99 36.17
C ASP A 237 13.14 38.15 37.57
N LYS A 238 11.83 37.92 37.75
CA LYS A 238 11.15 38.00 39.05
C LYS A 238 11.84 37.11 40.07
N SER A 239 12.02 37.56 41.30
CA SER A 239 12.54 36.75 42.40
C SER A 239 11.63 35.55 42.68
N ILE A 240 12.17 34.50 43.30
CA ILE A 240 11.38 33.32 43.68
C ILE A 240 10.22 33.70 44.64
N SER A 241 10.38 34.80 45.40
CA SER A 241 9.33 35.33 46.26
C SER A 241 8.19 35.95 45.44
N GLU A 242 8.51 36.79 44.45
CA GLU A 242 7.53 37.41 43.57
C GLU A 242 6.78 36.36 42.75
N VAL A 243 7.48 35.35 42.22
CA VAL A 243 6.86 34.22 41.51
C VAL A 243 5.89 33.47 42.43
N SER A 244 6.29 33.19 43.67
CA SER A 244 5.43 32.52 44.65
C SER A 244 4.16 33.34 44.96
N GLU A 245 4.28 34.65 45.06
CA GLU A 245 3.16 35.55 45.38
C GLU A 245 2.18 35.64 44.20
N GLU A 246 2.69 35.80 42.98
CA GLU A 246 1.90 35.94 41.76
C GLU A 246 1.06 34.70 41.42
N LEU A 247 1.55 33.52 41.80
CA LEU A 247 0.85 32.24 41.61
C LEU A 247 -0.15 31.94 42.73
N GLY A 248 -0.25 32.80 43.75
CA GLY A 248 -1.21 32.65 44.85
C GLY A 248 -0.79 31.70 45.97
N PHE A 249 0.51 31.36 46.09
CA PHE A 249 1.00 30.61 47.26
C PHE A 249 1.02 31.51 48.50
N SER A 250 0.65 30.94 49.64
CA SER A 250 0.62 31.68 50.91
C SER A 250 2.00 32.20 51.32
N HIS A 251 3.05 31.39 51.15
CA HIS A 251 4.44 31.77 51.43
C HIS A 251 5.43 30.95 50.59
N ILE A 252 6.62 31.52 50.35
CA ILE A 252 7.71 30.93 49.55
C ILE A 252 8.14 29.52 50.01
N ARG A 253 8.09 29.22 51.31
CA ARG A 253 8.45 27.90 51.84
C ARG A 253 7.48 26.82 51.33
N TYR A 254 6.20 27.18 51.18
CA TYR A 254 5.16 26.28 50.71
C TYR A 254 5.31 26.00 49.21
N PHE A 255 5.54 27.05 48.41
CA PHE A 255 5.89 26.93 46.99
C PHE A 255 7.11 26.02 46.78
N ASN A 256 8.23 26.28 47.45
CA ASN A 256 9.45 25.48 47.35
C ASN A 256 9.22 23.99 47.69
N LYS A 257 8.39 23.70 48.70
CA LYS A 257 8.05 22.33 49.09
C LYS A 257 7.30 21.61 47.96
N HIS A 258 6.28 22.25 47.41
CA HIS A 258 5.46 21.66 46.34
C HIS A 258 6.24 21.53 45.02
N PHE A 259 7.01 22.55 44.65
CA PHE A 259 7.87 22.52 43.47
C PHE A 259 8.91 21.39 43.56
N LYS A 260 9.60 21.26 44.70
CA LYS A 260 10.58 20.19 44.91
C LYS A 260 9.94 18.79 44.96
N ARG A 261 8.70 18.68 45.44
CA ARG A 261 7.95 17.42 45.41
C ARG A 261 7.72 16.95 43.98
N HIS A 262 7.38 17.89 43.09
CA HIS A 262 7.06 17.64 41.69
C HIS A 262 8.33 17.49 40.82
N TYR A 263 9.12 18.56 40.63
CA TYR A 263 10.30 18.58 39.75
C TYR A 263 11.60 18.04 40.37
N LYS A 264 11.55 17.48 41.59
CA LYS A 264 12.69 16.91 42.34
C LYS A 264 13.87 17.87 42.62
N CYS A 265 13.74 19.15 42.31
CA CYS A 265 14.73 20.20 42.58
C CYS A 265 14.06 21.49 43.06
N THR A 266 14.82 22.48 43.54
CA THR A 266 14.24 23.78 43.94
C THR A 266 13.98 24.68 42.73
N PRO A 267 13.01 25.62 42.80
CA PRO A 267 12.75 26.63 41.77
C PRO A 267 14.02 27.38 41.31
N MET A 268 14.90 27.75 42.25
CA MET A 268 16.16 28.43 41.93
C MET A 268 17.14 27.53 41.16
N GLN A 269 17.27 26.26 41.56
CA GLN A 269 18.09 25.29 40.85
C GLN A 269 17.55 25.02 39.44
N TYR A 270 16.22 24.92 39.32
CA TYR A 270 15.53 24.75 38.05
C TYR A 270 15.81 25.93 37.12
N ARG A 271 15.60 27.17 37.59
CA ARG A 271 15.91 28.41 36.85
C ARG A 271 17.37 28.43 36.40
N LYS A 272 18.32 28.16 37.29
CA LYS A 272 19.76 28.18 36.97
C LYS A 272 20.14 27.15 35.91
N LYS A 273 19.46 26.00 35.89
CA LYS A 273 19.73 24.92 34.94
C LYS A 273 19.11 25.18 33.56
N HIS A 274 17.95 25.83 33.51
CA HIS A 274 17.12 25.89 32.29
C HIS A 274 16.94 27.30 31.68
N LYS A 275 17.35 28.38 32.36
CA LYS A 275 17.29 29.74 31.81
C LYS A 275 18.52 30.02 30.93
N VAL A 276 18.28 30.25 29.64
CA VAL A 276 19.26 30.57 28.59
C VAL A 276 18.72 31.71 27.72
N ASN A 277 19.58 32.51 27.08
CA ASN A 277 19.18 33.56 26.13
C ASN A 277 18.81 32.96 24.76
N ASP A 278 18.13 33.75 23.92
CA ASP A 278 17.55 33.29 22.65
C ASP A 278 18.61 32.73 21.70
N ASP A 279 19.73 33.43 21.52
CA ASP A 279 20.85 32.98 20.67
C ASP A 279 21.40 31.61 21.11
N VAL A 280 21.48 31.38 22.42
CA VAL A 280 21.98 30.11 22.96
C VAL A 280 20.93 29.02 22.83
N LEU A 281 19.65 29.32 23.05
CA LEU A 281 18.55 28.37 22.87
C LEU A 281 18.44 27.92 21.41
N ASP A 282 18.55 28.85 20.46
CA ASP A 282 18.54 28.52 19.04
C ASP A 282 19.79 27.74 18.63
N SER A 283 20.96 28.04 19.19
CA SER A 283 22.18 27.24 18.96
C SER A 283 22.11 25.82 19.54
N MET A 284 21.20 25.56 20.49
CA MET A 284 20.95 24.24 21.07
C MET A 284 19.98 23.40 20.22
N LYS A 285 19.21 24.01 19.30
CA LYS A 285 18.34 23.29 18.38
C LYS A 285 19.19 22.55 17.36
N LYS A 286 19.08 21.22 17.33
CA LYS A 286 19.70 20.35 16.34
C LYS A 286 18.60 19.58 15.63
N TYR A 287 18.18 20.13 14.51
CA TYR A 287 17.21 19.50 13.63
C TYR A 287 17.44 19.98 12.20
N GLU A 288 16.97 19.18 11.24
CA GLU A 288 17.01 19.47 9.82
C GLU A 288 15.57 19.64 9.33
N VAL A 289 15.29 20.71 8.58
CA VAL A 289 13.99 20.91 7.93
C VAL A 289 13.99 20.11 6.63
N LEU A 290 13.01 19.21 6.50
CA LEU A 290 12.82 18.36 5.33
C LEU A 290 11.73 18.93 4.42
N ASP A 291 11.70 18.51 3.16
CA ASP A 291 10.62 18.86 2.25
C ASP A 291 9.31 18.17 2.67
N VAL A 292 8.33 18.99 3.06
CA VAL A 292 6.99 18.54 3.46
C VAL A 292 6.29 17.79 2.33
N LYS A 293 6.62 18.04 1.06
CA LYS A 293 6.04 17.31 -0.09
C LYS A 293 6.24 15.81 -0.01
N ASN A 294 7.37 15.37 0.54
CA ASN A 294 7.70 13.95 0.69
C ASN A 294 6.89 13.28 1.82
N ALA A 295 6.08 14.02 2.56
CA ALA A 295 5.15 13.42 3.53
C ALA A 295 4.01 12.65 2.84
N LEU A 296 3.59 13.08 1.64
CA LEU A 296 2.43 12.46 0.95
C LEU A 296 2.62 10.98 0.63
N GLU A 297 3.86 10.51 0.51
CA GLU A 297 4.18 9.09 0.35
C GLU A 297 3.64 8.27 1.53
N TYR A 298 3.97 8.69 2.75
CA TYR A 298 3.54 8.08 4.01
C TYR A 298 2.03 8.25 4.27
N LEU A 299 1.46 9.39 3.85
CA LEU A 299 0.08 9.77 4.17
C LEU A 299 -0.95 9.27 3.16
N SER A 300 -0.50 8.74 2.01
CA SER A 300 -1.37 8.32 0.91
C SER A 300 -2.45 7.31 1.34
N ILE A 301 -2.13 6.43 2.29
CA ILE A 301 -3.05 5.44 2.86
C ILE A 301 -4.26 6.06 3.59
N TYR A 302 -4.13 7.27 4.14
CA TYR A 302 -5.21 7.97 4.85
C TYR A 302 -6.01 8.91 3.94
N LEU A 303 -5.55 9.13 2.70
CA LEU A 303 -6.11 10.11 1.78
C LEU A 303 -6.94 9.48 0.65
N GLU A 304 -7.04 8.15 0.62
CA GLU A 304 -7.66 7.43 -0.48
C GLU A 304 -9.14 7.81 -0.73
N ASP A 305 -9.90 8.12 0.33
CA ASP A 305 -11.31 8.53 0.25
C ASP A 305 -11.50 10.06 0.20
N TYR A 306 -10.42 10.85 0.17
CA TYR A 306 -10.52 12.31 0.11
C TYR A 306 -10.67 12.78 -1.33
N ASP A 307 -11.84 13.31 -1.69
CA ASP A 307 -12.15 13.67 -3.10
C ASP A 307 -11.22 14.74 -3.70
N ARG A 308 -10.62 15.58 -2.86
CA ARG A 308 -9.62 16.58 -3.26
C ARG A 308 -8.20 16.08 -3.17
N PHE A 309 -7.97 14.88 -2.65
CA PHE A 309 -6.67 14.23 -2.76
C PHE A 309 -6.43 13.91 -4.22
N ASN A 310 -5.70 14.81 -4.86
CA ASN A 310 -5.28 14.58 -6.20
C ASN A 310 -4.11 13.59 -6.16
N TYR A 311 -4.38 12.31 -6.39
CA TYR A 311 -3.33 11.39 -6.87
C TYR A 311 -2.63 12.00 -8.11
N GLU A 312 -3.29 12.93 -8.81
CA GLU A 312 -2.93 13.58 -10.07
C GLU A 312 -2.24 14.96 -9.92
N ASN A 313 -1.25 15.10 -9.03
CA ASN A 313 -0.03 15.79 -9.51
C ASN A 313 0.98 14.84 -10.15
N ARG A 314 0.56 13.60 -10.44
CA ARG A 314 1.03 12.85 -11.60
C ARG A 314 -0.13 12.52 -12.54
N ILE A 315 -0.71 13.52 -13.22
CA ILE A 315 -1.04 13.21 -14.63
C ILE A 315 0.31 12.79 -15.21
N ILE A 316 0.44 11.51 -15.51
CA ILE A 316 1.66 10.98 -16.11
C ILE A 316 1.69 11.55 -17.53
N LYS A 317 2.41 12.67 -17.66
CA LYS A 317 2.57 13.42 -18.90
C LYS A 317 3.72 12.79 -19.65
N LEU A 318 3.38 11.97 -20.64
CA LEU A 318 4.38 11.28 -21.45
C LEU A 318 4.42 11.96 -22.80
N ASN A 319 5.60 12.45 -23.16
CA ASN A 319 5.88 12.88 -24.52
C ASN A 319 6.54 11.71 -25.23
N ILE A 320 5.81 11.09 -26.16
CA ILE A 320 6.26 9.90 -26.90
C ILE A 320 6.59 10.35 -28.31
N ASP A 321 7.86 10.29 -28.69
CA ASP A 321 8.26 10.58 -30.08
C ASP A 321 8.13 9.33 -30.94
N ALA A 322 7.14 9.32 -31.82
CA ALA A 322 6.86 8.19 -32.71
C ALA A 322 7.95 7.97 -33.79
N SER A 323 8.87 8.92 -33.95
CA SER A 323 9.94 8.85 -34.95
C SER A 323 11.17 8.06 -34.49
N ILE A 324 11.29 7.76 -33.20
CA ILE A 324 12.40 6.98 -32.64
C ILE A 324 12.29 5.50 -33.08
N ASP A 325 13.43 4.86 -33.35
CA ASP A 325 13.50 3.45 -33.76
C ASP A 325 13.32 2.47 -32.58
N GLY A 326 13.73 2.88 -31.38
CA GLY A 326 13.54 2.11 -30.13
C GLY A 326 14.62 1.04 -29.88
N GLU A 327 14.46 0.33 -28.76
CA GLU A 327 15.29 -0.82 -28.37
C GLU A 327 14.50 -2.12 -28.58
N GLU A 328 15.16 -3.25 -28.88
CA GLU A 328 14.48 -4.53 -29.10
C GLU A 328 13.67 -4.97 -27.87
N PHE A 329 12.38 -5.26 -28.05
CA PHE A 329 11.53 -5.79 -27.00
C PHE A 329 11.68 -7.30 -26.90
N ASN A 330 12.30 -7.78 -25.81
CA ASN A 330 12.41 -9.21 -25.60
C ASN A 330 11.07 -9.81 -25.11
N HIS A 331 10.40 -10.55 -25.98
CA HIS A 331 9.12 -11.22 -25.69
C HIS A 331 9.29 -12.51 -24.85
N THR A 332 9.98 -12.43 -23.71
CA THR A 332 10.20 -13.60 -22.83
C THR A 332 8.92 -14.13 -22.19
N PHE A 333 7.90 -13.27 -22.03
CA PHE A 333 6.60 -13.66 -21.47
C PHE A 333 5.94 -14.80 -22.28
N SER A 334 6.14 -14.84 -23.60
CA SER A 334 5.58 -15.86 -24.48
C SER A 334 6.55 -17.03 -24.72
N GLU A 335 7.55 -17.24 -23.85
CA GLU A 335 8.51 -18.32 -24.05
C GLU A 335 7.89 -19.69 -23.73
N ILE A 336 7.28 -19.84 -22.55
CA ILE A 336 6.82 -21.14 -22.04
C ILE A 336 5.42 -21.03 -21.46
N ILE A 337 4.56 -22.00 -21.77
CA ILE A 337 3.28 -22.23 -21.09
C ILE A 337 3.24 -23.67 -20.57
N SER A 338 2.76 -23.88 -19.34
CA SER A 338 2.59 -25.23 -18.81
C SER A 338 1.25 -25.83 -19.25
N VAL A 339 1.28 -27.07 -19.75
CA VAL A 339 0.07 -27.84 -20.05
C VAL A 339 -0.27 -28.85 -18.95
N GLY A 340 0.48 -28.82 -17.84
CA GLY A 340 0.35 -29.79 -16.75
C GLY A 340 0.77 -31.19 -17.18
N LYS A 341 0.06 -32.20 -16.66
CA LYS A 341 0.33 -33.61 -16.95
C LYS A 341 -0.03 -33.95 -18.39
N ALA A 342 0.78 -34.77 -19.05
CA ALA A 342 0.58 -35.20 -20.44
C ALA A 342 -0.85 -35.71 -20.73
N LYS A 343 -1.47 -36.41 -19.78
CA LYS A 343 -2.84 -36.94 -19.91
C LYS A 343 -3.92 -35.88 -20.11
N GLU A 344 -3.67 -34.63 -19.69
CA GLU A 344 -4.61 -33.53 -19.90
C GLU A 344 -4.83 -33.25 -21.39
N LEU A 345 -3.80 -33.46 -22.21
CA LEU A 345 -3.88 -33.27 -23.66
C LEU A 345 -4.64 -34.38 -24.40
N PHE A 346 -5.04 -35.48 -23.73
CA PHE A 346 -5.98 -36.44 -24.31
C PHE A 346 -7.42 -35.93 -24.33
N LYS A 347 -7.74 -34.98 -23.46
CA LYS A 347 -9.07 -34.38 -23.38
C LYS A 347 -9.23 -33.36 -24.50
N GLU A 348 -10.29 -33.50 -25.30
CA GLU A 348 -10.54 -32.64 -26.46
C GLU A 348 -10.71 -31.17 -26.07
N ARG A 349 -11.40 -30.92 -24.95
CA ARG A 349 -11.65 -29.58 -24.43
C ARG A 349 -10.35 -28.83 -24.13
N GLN A 350 -9.41 -29.45 -23.42
CA GLN A 350 -8.09 -28.90 -23.09
C GLN A 350 -7.29 -28.57 -24.37
N ARG A 351 -7.34 -29.45 -25.38
CA ARG A 351 -6.71 -29.16 -26.68
C ARG A 351 -7.31 -27.94 -27.37
N GLN A 352 -8.63 -27.77 -27.34
CA GLN A 352 -9.29 -26.58 -27.89
C GLN A 352 -8.90 -25.31 -27.14
N PHE A 353 -8.80 -25.36 -25.81
CA PHE A 353 -8.31 -24.25 -25.01
C PHE A 353 -6.88 -23.86 -25.40
N LEU A 354 -5.99 -24.85 -25.56
CA LEU A 354 -4.61 -24.60 -25.97
C LEU A 354 -4.51 -24.04 -27.39
N ILE A 355 -5.35 -24.50 -28.34
CA ILE A 355 -5.45 -23.91 -29.68
C ILE A 355 -5.80 -22.42 -29.60
N ASN A 356 -6.78 -22.05 -28.77
CA ASN A 356 -7.21 -20.67 -28.60
C ASN A 356 -6.13 -19.81 -27.93
N ILE A 357 -5.49 -20.30 -26.87
CA ILE A 357 -4.33 -19.66 -26.23
C ILE A 357 -3.25 -19.40 -27.28
N GLN A 358 -2.92 -20.40 -28.09
CA GLN A 358 -1.83 -20.31 -29.03
C GLN A 358 -2.14 -19.39 -30.21
N LYS A 359 -3.39 -19.31 -30.66
CA LYS A 359 -3.85 -18.35 -31.66
C LYS A 359 -3.69 -16.90 -31.17
N ASP A 360 -3.91 -16.66 -29.88
CA ASP A 360 -3.98 -15.31 -29.30
C ASP A 360 -2.66 -14.82 -28.70
N ILE A 361 -1.84 -15.71 -28.13
CA ILE A 361 -0.62 -15.36 -27.36
C ILE A 361 0.67 -15.84 -28.04
N GLN A 362 0.64 -16.96 -28.78
CA GLN A 362 1.77 -17.53 -29.51
C GLN A 362 2.99 -17.89 -28.65
N PHE A 363 2.81 -18.80 -27.69
CA PHE A 363 3.92 -19.35 -26.90
C PHE A 363 4.89 -20.16 -27.78
N LYS A 364 6.17 -20.24 -27.37
CA LYS A 364 7.19 -21.04 -28.08
C LYS A 364 7.21 -22.51 -27.62
N TYR A 365 7.09 -22.73 -26.32
CA TYR A 365 7.23 -24.04 -25.68
C TYR A 365 6.02 -24.40 -24.83
N ALA A 366 5.62 -25.66 -24.90
CA ALA A 366 4.65 -26.28 -23.99
C ALA A 366 5.41 -27.14 -22.97
N MET A 367 5.38 -26.74 -21.69
CA MET A 367 5.97 -27.52 -20.59
C MET A 367 5.04 -28.67 -20.20
N ILE A 368 5.54 -29.91 -20.30
CA ILE A 368 4.75 -31.13 -20.11
C ILE A 368 5.36 -31.98 -18.99
N PHE A 369 4.51 -32.36 -18.03
CA PHE A 369 4.87 -33.25 -16.92
C PHE A 369 4.39 -34.68 -17.20
N GLU A 370 5.04 -35.66 -16.56
CA GLU A 370 4.62 -37.07 -16.58
C GLU A 370 4.51 -37.70 -17.99
N LEU A 371 5.28 -37.24 -18.98
CA LEU A 371 5.22 -37.74 -20.37
C LEU A 371 5.59 -39.23 -20.49
N PHE A 372 6.44 -39.73 -19.58
CA PHE A 372 6.98 -41.10 -19.60
C PHE A 372 6.27 -42.04 -18.61
N THR A 373 4.99 -41.77 -18.31
CA THR A 373 4.20 -42.56 -17.35
C THR A 373 3.15 -43.44 -18.04
N GLU A 374 2.60 -44.42 -17.32
CA GLU A 374 1.48 -45.23 -17.82
C GLU A 374 0.23 -44.39 -18.10
N ASP A 375 0.04 -43.31 -17.32
CA ASP A 375 -1.02 -42.32 -17.51
C ASP A 375 -0.91 -41.59 -18.87
N ALA A 376 0.30 -41.44 -19.40
CA ALA A 376 0.56 -40.93 -20.75
C ALA A 376 0.44 -42.01 -21.85
N GLY A 377 0.03 -43.22 -21.49
CA GLY A 377 -0.15 -44.34 -22.40
C GLY A 377 1.13 -45.14 -22.72
N VAL A 378 2.20 -44.92 -21.95
CA VAL A 378 3.47 -45.66 -22.11
C VAL A 378 3.40 -46.97 -21.31
N LEU A 379 3.57 -48.11 -21.99
CA LEU A 379 3.63 -49.41 -21.32
C LEU A 379 5.01 -49.63 -20.70
N LEU A 380 5.10 -49.63 -19.36
CA LEU A 380 6.38 -49.73 -18.64
C LEU A 380 6.74 -51.17 -18.21
N ASN A 381 5.85 -52.14 -18.45
CA ASN A 381 6.01 -53.54 -18.01
C ASN A 381 7.01 -54.36 -18.84
N ASN A 382 7.50 -53.85 -19.97
CA ASN A 382 8.46 -54.52 -20.83
C ASN A 382 9.69 -53.64 -21.07
N LYS A 383 10.88 -54.08 -20.65
CA LYS A 383 12.14 -53.34 -20.83
C LYS A 383 12.53 -53.16 -22.31
N ASN A 384 12.01 -53.99 -23.22
CA ASN A 384 12.45 -54.06 -24.61
C ASN A 384 11.46 -53.44 -25.61
N PHE A 385 10.27 -53.01 -25.16
CA PHE A 385 9.28 -52.43 -26.06
C PHE A 385 8.45 -51.37 -25.35
N PHE A 386 8.49 -50.15 -25.90
CA PHE A 386 7.70 -49.01 -25.44
C PHE A 386 6.70 -48.63 -26.53
N ASN A 387 5.44 -48.39 -26.13
CA ASN A 387 4.41 -47.91 -27.04
C ASN A 387 4.38 -46.38 -27.04
N TRP A 388 4.82 -45.76 -28.14
CA TRP A 388 4.88 -44.31 -28.29
C TRP A 388 3.64 -43.70 -28.95
N TYR A 389 2.60 -44.47 -29.28
CA TYR A 389 1.46 -43.99 -30.06
C TYR A 389 0.73 -42.81 -29.42
N GLN A 390 0.47 -42.85 -28.11
CA GLN A 390 -0.23 -41.76 -27.40
C GLN A 390 0.66 -40.53 -27.23
N VAL A 391 1.94 -40.74 -26.89
CA VAL A 391 2.94 -39.68 -26.82
C VAL A 391 3.09 -38.99 -28.19
N LYS A 392 3.14 -39.77 -29.28
CA LYS A 392 3.18 -39.25 -30.65
C LYS A 392 2.00 -38.32 -30.93
N LYS A 393 0.77 -38.71 -30.57
CA LYS A 393 -0.41 -37.83 -30.74
C LYS A 393 -0.29 -36.51 -29.99
N ILE A 394 0.27 -36.53 -28.77
CA ILE A 394 0.51 -35.32 -28.00
C ILE A 394 1.51 -34.41 -28.73
N ILE A 395 2.65 -34.98 -29.15
CA ILE A 395 3.70 -34.24 -29.85
C ILE A 395 3.20 -33.68 -31.18
N GLU A 396 2.54 -34.49 -32.01
CA GLU A 396 1.95 -34.06 -33.29
C GLU A 396 0.95 -32.91 -33.09
N PHE A 397 0.12 -33.01 -32.05
CA PHE A 397 -0.82 -31.95 -31.71
C PHE A 397 -0.09 -30.65 -31.36
N LEU A 398 0.91 -30.68 -30.47
CA LEU A 398 1.66 -29.48 -30.09
C LEU A 398 2.36 -28.85 -31.29
N LEU A 399 3.04 -29.66 -32.10
CA LEU A 399 3.71 -29.17 -33.31
C LEU A 399 2.71 -28.58 -34.32
N SER A 400 1.51 -29.16 -34.45
CA SER A 400 0.47 -28.66 -35.36
C SER A 400 -0.01 -27.24 -35.03
N ILE A 401 0.16 -26.81 -33.78
CA ILE A 401 -0.15 -25.45 -33.31
C ILE A 401 1.10 -24.59 -33.11
N ASN A 402 2.26 -25.03 -33.61
CA ASN A 402 3.56 -24.37 -33.45
C ASN A 402 4.03 -24.25 -31.99
N LEU A 403 3.67 -25.20 -31.12
CA LEU A 403 4.26 -25.34 -29.80
C LEU A 403 5.29 -26.46 -29.80
N ARG A 404 6.50 -26.17 -29.33
CA ARG A 404 7.54 -27.18 -29.16
C ARG A 404 7.47 -27.80 -27.77
N PRO A 405 7.78 -29.10 -27.63
CA PRO A 405 7.86 -29.75 -26.33
C PRO A 405 8.96 -29.15 -25.45
N PHE A 406 8.60 -28.84 -24.22
CA PHE A 406 9.52 -28.73 -23.10
C PHE A 406 9.19 -29.86 -22.11
N ILE A 407 10.01 -30.92 -22.12
CA ILE A 407 9.76 -32.17 -21.41
C ILE A 407 10.36 -32.10 -20.01
N ILE A 408 9.53 -32.35 -18.99
CA ILE A 408 9.99 -32.46 -17.60
C ILE A 408 10.16 -33.93 -17.22
N ILE A 409 11.34 -34.27 -16.71
CA ILE A 409 11.66 -35.60 -16.17
C ILE A 409 11.56 -35.54 -14.65
N ASP A 410 10.41 -35.97 -14.11
CA ASP A 410 9.99 -35.84 -12.71
C ASP A 410 9.61 -37.17 -12.02
N GLY A 411 9.46 -38.26 -12.78
CA GLY A 411 8.96 -39.54 -12.28
C GLY A 411 9.94 -40.36 -11.43
N SER A 412 9.48 -41.48 -10.87
CA SER A 412 10.22 -42.36 -9.93
C SER A 412 10.89 -43.58 -10.59
N LEU A 413 10.99 -43.60 -11.92
CA LEU A 413 11.61 -44.71 -12.67
C LEU A 413 13.04 -44.97 -12.21
N LYS A 414 13.52 -46.22 -12.23
CA LYS A 414 14.94 -46.47 -11.96
C LYS A 414 15.80 -45.89 -13.08
N ASP A 415 16.98 -45.36 -12.74
CA ASP A 415 17.84 -44.66 -13.70
C ASP A 415 18.29 -45.55 -14.87
N ASP A 416 18.56 -46.84 -14.61
CA ASP A 416 18.91 -47.83 -15.64
C ASP A 416 17.77 -48.03 -16.65
N PHE A 417 16.53 -48.03 -16.15
CA PHE A 417 15.35 -48.16 -16.99
C PHE A 417 15.04 -46.87 -17.76
N LEU A 418 15.29 -45.71 -17.14
CA LEU A 418 15.11 -44.41 -17.77
C LEU A 418 16.01 -44.25 -19.02
N ILE A 419 17.27 -44.71 -18.97
CA ILE A 419 18.17 -44.70 -20.14
C ILE A 419 17.56 -45.48 -21.30
N ASN A 420 17.14 -46.73 -21.09
CA ASN A 420 16.53 -47.55 -22.14
C ASN A 420 15.25 -46.91 -22.72
N LEU A 421 14.47 -46.27 -21.86
CA LEU A 421 13.25 -45.57 -22.25
C LEU A 421 13.58 -44.34 -23.11
N LEU A 422 14.55 -43.52 -22.70
CA LEU A 422 15.01 -42.35 -23.45
C LEU A 422 15.64 -42.75 -24.79
N ASP A 423 16.46 -43.79 -24.84
CA ASP A 423 17.03 -44.31 -26.08
C ASP A 423 15.94 -44.74 -27.07
N SER A 424 14.91 -45.44 -26.59
CA SER A 424 13.78 -45.84 -27.42
C SER A 424 12.95 -44.64 -27.89
N PHE A 425 12.73 -43.66 -27.00
CA PHE A 425 12.02 -42.42 -27.33
C PHE A 425 12.75 -41.61 -28.39
N ILE A 426 14.05 -41.37 -28.18
CA ILE A 426 14.92 -40.63 -29.12
C ILE A 426 14.93 -41.34 -30.46
N SER A 427 15.18 -42.66 -30.49
CA SER A 427 15.23 -43.42 -31.75
C SER A 427 13.91 -43.29 -32.52
N TYR A 428 12.77 -43.45 -31.83
CA TYR A 428 11.45 -43.35 -32.45
C TYR A 428 11.17 -41.96 -33.05
N PHE A 429 11.38 -40.89 -32.28
CA PHE A 429 11.08 -39.53 -32.75
C PHE A 429 12.15 -38.98 -33.69
N ARG A 430 13.39 -39.47 -33.62
CA ARG A 430 14.43 -39.18 -34.60
C ARG A 430 14.08 -39.72 -35.97
N ASP A 431 13.62 -40.97 -36.05
CA ASP A 431 13.22 -41.59 -37.32
C ASP A 431 12.01 -40.88 -37.94
N GLU A 432 11.09 -40.37 -37.11
CA GLU A 432 9.86 -39.70 -37.55
C GLU A 432 10.04 -38.21 -37.87
N LEU A 433 10.84 -37.47 -37.09
CA LEU A 433 10.92 -35.99 -37.14
C LEU A 433 12.32 -35.46 -37.49
N GLY A 434 13.36 -36.27 -37.33
CA GLY A 434 14.75 -35.92 -37.61
C GLY A 434 15.45 -35.11 -36.50
N ASP A 435 16.79 -35.17 -36.52
CA ASP A 435 17.66 -34.55 -35.49
C ASP A 435 17.45 -33.04 -35.34
N TYR A 436 17.16 -32.34 -36.44
CA TYR A 436 16.98 -30.88 -36.44
C TYR A 436 15.74 -30.42 -35.66
N GLU A 437 14.67 -31.21 -35.64
CA GLU A 437 13.49 -30.83 -34.86
C GLU A 437 13.66 -31.18 -33.38
N LEU A 438 14.24 -32.36 -33.08
CA LEU A 438 14.56 -32.75 -31.71
C LEU A 438 15.49 -31.72 -31.04
N SER A 439 16.49 -31.20 -31.76
CA SER A 439 17.44 -30.23 -31.22
C SER A 439 16.82 -28.90 -30.79
N LYS A 440 15.56 -28.65 -31.14
CA LYS A 440 14.83 -27.44 -30.72
C LYS A 440 13.98 -27.66 -29.48
N TRP A 441 13.80 -28.90 -29.03
CA TRP A 441 13.00 -29.22 -27.86
C TRP A 441 13.83 -29.00 -26.60
N LYS A 442 13.16 -28.60 -25.52
CA LYS A 442 13.79 -28.40 -24.21
C LYS A 442 13.55 -29.62 -23.32
N VAL A 443 14.52 -29.97 -22.50
CA VAL A 443 14.39 -31.03 -21.49
C VAL A 443 14.95 -30.53 -20.16
N PHE A 444 14.20 -30.74 -19.09
CA PHE A 444 14.65 -30.47 -17.72
C PHE A 444 14.50 -31.72 -16.85
N ILE A 445 15.55 -32.02 -16.08
CA ILE A 445 15.58 -33.13 -15.12
C ILE A 445 15.26 -32.58 -13.74
N LYS A 446 14.00 -32.69 -13.31
CA LYS A 446 13.51 -32.18 -12.01
C LYS A 446 13.92 -33.07 -10.83
N ARG A 447 14.10 -34.36 -11.07
CA ARG A 447 14.47 -35.36 -10.04
C ARG A 447 15.98 -35.42 -9.80
N SER A 448 16.37 -35.86 -8.61
CA SER A 448 17.74 -36.30 -8.35
C SER A 448 18.01 -37.62 -9.09
N LEU A 449 19.19 -37.72 -9.70
CA LEU A 449 19.69 -38.94 -10.34
C LEU A 449 20.83 -39.53 -9.49
N ASN A 450 21.05 -40.84 -9.57
CA ASN A 450 22.25 -41.43 -8.99
C ASN A 450 23.48 -40.98 -9.80
N GLU A 451 24.57 -40.66 -9.08
CA GLU A 451 25.82 -40.15 -9.69
C GLU A 451 26.35 -41.04 -10.82
N GLU A 452 26.17 -42.37 -10.72
CA GLU A 452 26.60 -43.34 -11.73
C GLU A 452 25.89 -43.15 -13.09
N TYR A 453 24.62 -42.72 -13.08
CA TYR A 453 23.78 -42.62 -14.27
C TYR A 453 23.58 -41.18 -14.75
N GLU A 454 23.78 -40.19 -13.87
CA GLU A 454 23.55 -38.78 -14.18
C GLU A 454 24.33 -38.32 -15.41
N VAL A 455 25.63 -38.62 -15.48
CA VAL A 455 26.47 -38.25 -16.63
C VAL A 455 25.93 -38.84 -17.93
N LYS A 456 25.56 -40.12 -17.92
CA LYS A 456 25.04 -40.83 -19.10
C LYS A 456 23.70 -40.27 -19.57
N ILE A 457 22.79 -39.99 -18.63
CA ILE A 457 21.46 -39.45 -18.94
C ILE A 457 21.58 -38.03 -19.49
N ARG A 458 22.40 -37.17 -18.86
CA ARG A 458 22.63 -35.80 -19.33
C ARG A 458 23.31 -35.76 -20.70
N GLU A 459 24.31 -36.61 -20.93
CA GLU A 459 24.96 -36.74 -22.23
C GLU A 459 23.98 -37.23 -23.30
N LEU A 460 23.19 -38.27 -23.01
CA LEU A 460 22.17 -38.79 -23.92
C LEU A 460 21.16 -37.70 -24.32
N ILE A 461 20.64 -36.94 -23.35
CA ILE A 461 19.68 -35.86 -23.62
C ILE A 461 20.36 -34.73 -24.40
N GLY A 462 21.54 -34.26 -23.95
CA GLY A 462 22.23 -33.12 -24.55
C GLY A 462 22.72 -33.35 -25.99
N ASN A 463 22.83 -34.61 -26.43
CA ASN A 463 23.16 -34.94 -27.81
C ASN A 463 22.00 -34.69 -28.80
N TYR A 464 20.75 -34.65 -28.32
CA TYR A 464 19.56 -34.55 -29.18
C TYR A 464 18.62 -33.41 -28.81
N PHE A 465 18.66 -32.91 -27.58
CA PHE A 465 17.75 -31.90 -27.05
C PHE A 465 18.51 -30.76 -26.37
N GLU A 466 17.87 -29.60 -26.21
CA GLU A 466 18.36 -28.52 -25.37
C GLU A 466 18.12 -28.87 -23.89
N LEU A 467 19.18 -29.31 -23.19
CA LEU A 467 19.12 -29.53 -21.75
C LEU A 467 19.16 -28.18 -21.03
N VAL A 468 18.11 -27.88 -20.26
CA VAL A 468 17.96 -26.62 -19.54
C VAL A 468 17.80 -26.88 -18.05
N ASP A 469 18.39 -26.03 -17.20
CA ASP A 469 18.08 -25.98 -15.78
C ASP A 469 17.00 -24.91 -15.56
N TYR A 470 15.91 -25.27 -14.88
CA TYR A 470 14.75 -24.38 -14.71
C TYR A 470 14.19 -24.51 -13.29
N ASP A 471 14.06 -23.39 -12.58
CA ASP A 471 13.48 -23.36 -11.23
C ASP A 471 11.95 -23.45 -11.32
N ILE A 472 11.40 -24.67 -11.30
CA ILE A 472 9.96 -24.91 -11.28
C ILE A 472 9.47 -24.82 -9.83
N LYS A 473 8.96 -23.65 -9.44
CA LYS A 473 8.15 -23.49 -8.24
C LYS A 473 6.68 -23.64 -8.61
N GLU A 474 6.10 -24.80 -8.35
CA GLU A 474 4.66 -24.99 -8.49
C GLU A 474 3.94 -24.07 -7.50
N PRO A 475 3.14 -23.12 -7.97
CA PRO A 475 2.48 -22.18 -7.08
C PRO A 475 1.42 -22.90 -6.26
N ILE A 476 1.31 -22.48 -5.01
CA ILE A 476 0.22 -22.88 -4.12
C ILE A 476 -1.05 -22.16 -4.57
N ASN A 477 -2.19 -22.85 -4.55
CA ASN A 477 -3.47 -22.23 -4.84
C ASN A 477 -3.67 -20.96 -4.00
N ASN A 478 -3.96 -19.88 -4.69
CA ASN A 478 -4.18 -18.57 -4.13
C ASN A 478 -5.26 -17.88 -4.95
N MET A 479 -6.36 -17.53 -4.29
CA MET A 479 -7.49 -16.84 -4.93
C MET A 479 -7.07 -15.57 -5.71
N THR A 480 -5.89 -14.98 -5.42
CA THR A 480 -5.32 -13.85 -6.16
C THR A 480 -5.16 -14.15 -7.65
N TYR A 481 -4.85 -15.39 -8.04
CA TYR A 481 -4.66 -15.79 -9.44
C TYR A 481 -5.91 -15.59 -10.31
N ASP A 482 -7.09 -15.57 -9.69
CA ASP A 482 -8.36 -15.35 -10.38
C ASP A 482 -8.71 -13.86 -10.53
N THR A 483 -8.05 -12.98 -9.77
CA THR A 483 -8.43 -11.56 -9.67
C THR A 483 -7.76 -10.67 -10.72
N CYS A 484 -8.31 -9.46 -10.91
CA CYS A 484 -7.70 -8.41 -11.73
C CYS A 484 -6.30 -7.99 -11.28
N TYR A 485 -5.89 -8.26 -10.03
CA TYR A 485 -4.51 -7.99 -9.57
C TYR A 485 -3.46 -8.59 -10.50
N MET A 486 -3.76 -9.74 -11.11
CA MET A 486 -2.84 -10.42 -12.02
C MET A 486 -2.55 -9.62 -13.30
N ILE A 487 -3.42 -8.68 -13.70
CA ILE A 487 -3.21 -7.87 -14.91
C ILE A 487 -1.95 -7.01 -14.77
N PRO A 488 -1.88 -6.03 -13.86
CA PRO A 488 -0.69 -5.22 -13.67
C PRO A 488 0.51 -6.03 -13.14
N TYR A 489 0.28 -7.07 -12.32
CA TYR A 489 1.36 -7.94 -11.82
C TYR A 489 2.09 -8.66 -12.97
N ILE A 490 1.37 -9.31 -13.89
CA ILE A 490 1.98 -10.02 -15.03
C ILE A 490 2.65 -9.03 -15.99
N ILE A 491 1.97 -7.92 -16.31
CA ILE A 491 2.51 -6.91 -17.23
C ILE A 491 3.81 -6.34 -16.66
N HIS A 492 3.82 -5.91 -15.39
CA HIS A 492 5.00 -5.33 -14.77
C HIS A 492 6.17 -6.31 -14.74
N ASN A 493 5.95 -7.52 -14.25
CA ASN A 493 6.98 -8.55 -14.16
C ASN A 493 7.52 -8.97 -15.53
N SER A 494 6.66 -9.06 -16.55
CA SER A 494 7.08 -9.36 -17.92
C SER A 494 7.98 -8.27 -18.51
N ILE A 495 7.68 -7.00 -18.23
CA ILE A 495 8.46 -5.85 -18.73
C ILE A 495 9.81 -5.73 -18.01
N THR A 496 9.87 -6.06 -16.72
CA THR A 496 11.11 -6.00 -15.93
C THR A 496 12.00 -7.23 -16.08
N GLY A 497 11.59 -8.23 -16.86
CA GLY A 497 12.34 -9.47 -17.10
C GLY A 497 12.13 -10.55 -16.02
N ASN A 498 11.21 -10.33 -15.08
CA ASN A 498 10.79 -11.33 -14.11
C ASN A 498 9.70 -12.22 -14.72
N ASN A 499 10.07 -13.32 -15.37
CA ASN A 499 9.06 -14.21 -15.94
C ASN A 499 8.20 -14.88 -14.84
N VAL A 500 6.89 -14.82 -15.00
CA VAL A 500 5.93 -15.51 -14.13
C VAL A 500 5.47 -16.81 -14.80
N TYR A 501 5.41 -17.89 -14.02
CA TYR A 501 4.99 -19.20 -14.49
C TYR A 501 3.46 -19.39 -14.39
N PHE A 502 2.83 -19.76 -15.51
CA PHE A 502 1.39 -20.02 -15.60
C PHE A 502 1.08 -21.36 -16.29
N LYS A 503 -0.06 -21.94 -15.92
CA LYS A 503 -0.66 -23.08 -16.63
C LYS A 503 -1.61 -22.58 -17.71
N ALA A 504 -1.76 -23.34 -18.79
CA ALA A 504 -2.71 -23.06 -19.85
C ALA A 504 -4.15 -23.09 -19.31
N PHE A 505 -4.43 -24.04 -18.42
CA PHE A 505 -5.73 -24.25 -17.82
C PHE A 505 -5.61 -24.73 -16.38
N ASP A 506 -6.65 -24.48 -15.59
CA ASP A 506 -6.78 -25.00 -14.24
C ASP A 506 -6.86 -26.53 -14.22
N SER A 507 -6.33 -27.11 -13.16
CA SER A 507 -6.28 -28.55 -12.94
C SER A 507 -6.59 -28.87 -11.48
N ILE A 508 -7.59 -29.71 -11.22
CA ILE A 508 -7.88 -30.17 -9.85
C ILE A 508 -6.79 -31.17 -9.42
N SER A 509 -6.08 -30.85 -8.33
CA SER A 509 -5.20 -31.81 -7.67
C SER A 509 -6.00 -32.72 -6.73
N PRO A 510 -5.77 -34.05 -6.70
CA PRO A 510 -6.45 -34.96 -5.79
C PRO A 510 -6.12 -34.74 -4.30
N THR A 511 -5.16 -33.88 -3.98
CA THR A 511 -4.71 -33.58 -2.60
C THR A 511 -5.40 -32.34 -1.99
N GLU A 512 -6.24 -31.64 -2.74
CA GLU A 512 -6.87 -30.39 -2.31
C GLU A 512 -8.32 -30.62 -1.87
N GLU A 513 -8.79 -29.86 -0.87
CA GLU A 513 -10.20 -29.84 -0.50
C GLU A 513 -11.01 -29.31 -1.70
N ILE A 514 -11.70 -30.21 -2.39
CA ILE A 514 -12.42 -29.91 -3.62
C ILE A 514 -13.61 -29.00 -3.29
N SER A 515 -13.46 -27.69 -3.51
CA SER A 515 -14.62 -26.83 -3.71
C SER A 515 -15.10 -27.06 -5.15
N ASN A 516 -16.41 -27.26 -5.34
CA ASN A 516 -16.97 -27.28 -6.70
C ASN A 516 -17.05 -25.85 -7.27
N GLU A 517 -16.16 -24.94 -6.88
CA GLU A 517 -16.23 -23.54 -7.31
C GLU A 517 -15.58 -23.36 -8.68
N LEU A 518 -16.10 -22.40 -9.44
CA LEU A 518 -15.59 -22.06 -10.76
C LEU A 518 -14.21 -21.39 -10.72
N PHE A 519 -13.94 -20.65 -9.64
CA PHE A 519 -12.69 -19.98 -9.34
C PHE A 519 -12.24 -20.44 -7.95
N PHE A 520 -11.07 -21.08 -7.88
CA PHE A 520 -10.55 -21.70 -6.65
C PHE A 520 -9.07 -21.37 -6.41
N GLY A 521 -8.54 -20.37 -7.12
CA GLY A 521 -7.19 -19.85 -6.92
C GLY A 521 -6.09 -20.63 -7.62
N ASP A 522 -6.40 -21.47 -8.59
CA ASP A 522 -5.37 -22.15 -9.38
C ASP A 522 -4.75 -21.22 -10.44
N ASN A 523 -3.48 -21.44 -10.76
CA ASN A 523 -2.68 -20.54 -11.61
C ASN A 523 -2.85 -20.80 -13.12
N GLY A 524 -4.02 -21.29 -13.57
CA GLY A 524 -4.35 -21.39 -14.98
C GLY A 524 -4.75 -20.05 -15.60
N LEU A 525 -4.45 -19.86 -16.89
CA LEU A 525 -4.97 -18.73 -17.67
C LEU A 525 -6.48 -18.87 -17.97
N ILE A 526 -6.95 -20.12 -18.00
CA ILE A 526 -8.34 -20.47 -18.29
C ILE A 526 -8.85 -21.40 -17.18
N THR A 527 -10.08 -21.20 -16.72
CA THR A 527 -10.72 -22.11 -15.77
C THR A 527 -10.95 -23.49 -16.38
N GLN A 528 -11.26 -24.50 -15.55
CA GLN A 528 -11.60 -25.83 -16.03
C GLN A 528 -12.81 -25.84 -16.99
N ASP A 529 -13.72 -24.88 -16.84
CA ASP A 529 -14.91 -24.69 -17.66
C ASP A 529 -14.66 -23.88 -18.94
N GLY A 530 -13.45 -23.36 -19.16
CA GLY A 530 -13.08 -22.66 -20.39
C GLY A 530 -13.19 -21.14 -20.33
N ILE A 531 -13.38 -20.56 -19.15
CA ILE A 531 -13.52 -19.12 -18.98
C ILE A 531 -12.13 -18.50 -18.84
N LYS A 532 -11.85 -17.48 -19.65
CA LYS A 532 -10.58 -16.75 -19.61
C LYS A 532 -10.50 -15.90 -18.34
N LYS A 533 -9.41 -16.04 -17.60
CA LYS A 533 -9.15 -15.24 -16.39
C LYS A 533 -8.52 -13.88 -16.75
N PRO A 534 -8.51 -12.89 -15.84
CA PRO A 534 -7.80 -11.63 -16.05
C PRO A 534 -6.33 -11.81 -16.46
N SER A 535 -5.66 -12.84 -15.92
CA SER A 535 -4.29 -13.23 -16.29
C SER A 535 -4.12 -13.53 -17.79
N TYR A 536 -5.10 -14.20 -18.41
CA TYR A 536 -5.11 -14.46 -19.86
C TYR A 536 -5.01 -13.16 -20.67
N TYR A 537 -5.76 -12.12 -20.26
CA TYR A 537 -5.79 -10.86 -20.98
C TYR A 537 -4.53 -10.01 -20.77
N ALA A 538 -3.80 -10.22 -19.67
CA ALA A 538 -2.47 -9.65 -19.50
C ALA A 538 -1.51 -10.17 -20.58
N TYR A 539 -1.45 -11.48 -20.79
CA TYR A 539 -0.68 -12.10 -21.88
C TYR A 539 -1.21 -11.70 -23.26
N TYR A 540 -2.54 -11.60 -23.43
CA TYR A 540 -3.15 -11.11 -24.67
C TYR A 540 -2.72 -9.69 -25.01
N PHE A 541 -2.62 -8.78 -24.02
CA PHE A 541 -2.13 -7.42 -24.28
C PHE A 541 -0.65 -7.40 -24.62
N LEU A 542 0.16 -8.16 -23.88
CA LEU A 542 1.60 -8.28 -24.15
C LEU A 542 1.88 -8.85 -25.55
N SER A 543 1.09 -9.82 -26.03
CA SER A 543 1.25 -10.42 -27.37
C SER A 543 0.91 -9.48 -28.53
N ARG A 544 0.22 -8.35 -28.24
CA ARG A 544 -0.11 -7.33 -29.25
C ARG A 544 0.92 -6.22 -29.34
N MET A 545 1.90 -6.18 -28.44
CA MET A 545 2.97 -5.20 -28.46
C MET A 545 3.90 -5.42 -29.66
N GLY A 546 4.53 -4.34 -30.12
CA GLY A 546 5.50 -4.37 -31.20
C GLY A 546 6.86 -4.89 -30.78
N ASP A 547 7.76 -4.95 -31.77
CA ASP A 547 9.08 -5.60 -31.63
C ASP A 547 10.14 -4.64 -31.04
N TYR A 548 9.86 -3.33 -30.98
CA TYR A 548 10.78 -2.31 -30.48
C TYR A 548 10.13 -1.39 -29.44
N ILE A 549 10.74 -1.22 -28.27
CA ILE A 549 10.32 -0.29 -27.20
C ILE A 549 10.79 1.12 -27.53
N ILE A 550 9.86 2.08 -27.58
CA ILE A 550 10.17 3.51 -27.73
C ILE A 550 9.96 4.30 -26.43
N HIS A 551 9.22 3.74 -25.46
CA HIS A 551 9.07 4.29 -24.13
C HIS A 551 8.75 3.19 -23.11
N ASN A 552 9.31 3.28 -21.91
CA ASN A 552 9.01 2.38 -20.80
C ASN A 552 9.20 3.13 -19.47
N GLY A 553 8.16 3.17 -18.64
CA GLY A 553 8.21 3.80 -17.32
C GLY A 553 6.82 4.20 -16.80
N GLU A 554 6.73 4.41 -15.48
CA GLU A 554 5.53 4.95 -14.81
C GLU A 554 4.20 4.19 -15.08
N GLY A 555 4.26 2.90 -15.37
CA GLY A 555 3.07 2.10 -15.73
C GLY A 555 2.62 2.27 -17.18
N CYS A 556 3.51 2.77 -18.05
CA CYS A 556 3.32 2.85 -19.49
C CYS A 556 4.50 2.19 -20.22
N ILE A 557 4.18 1.33 -21.18
CA ILE A 557 5.12 0.85 -22.19
C ILE A 557 4.56 1.20 -23.57
N VAL A 558 5.44 1.70 -24.43
CA VAL A 558 5.11 2.00 -25.82
C VAL A 558 6.09 1.28 -26.72
N THR A 559 5.54 0.59 -27.70
CA THR A 559 6.29 -0.18 -28.68
C THR A 559 5.88 0.20 -30.10
N LYS A 560 6.70 -0.22 -31.06
CA LYS A 560 6.54 0.04 -32.47
C LYS A 560 6.75 -1.25 -33.27
N LYS A 561 5.94 -1.43 -34.31
CA LYS A 561 6.07 -2.50 -35.31
C LYS A 561 5.90 -1.92 -36.71
N GLY A 562 7.02 -1.67 -37.39
CA GLY A 562 7.01 -0.88 -38.62
C GLY A 562 6.52 0.54 -38.33
N GLU A 563 5.38 0.92 -38.91
CA GLU A 563 4.76 2.24 -38.69
C GLU A 563 3.63 2.23 -37.64
N ASP A 564 3.25 1.05 -37.16
CA ASP A 564 2.21 0.89 -36.15
C ASP A 564 2.77 1.12 -34.75
N ILE A 565 1.98 1.73 -33.88
CA ILE A 565 2.36 2.08 -32.50
C ILE A 565 1.41 1.37 -31.54
N GLN A 566 1.96 0.77 -30.49
CA GLN A 566 1.18 0.09 -29.45
C GLN A 566 1.56 0.64 -28.08
N ILE A 567 0.57 1.16 -27.36
CA ILE A 567 0.72 1.75 -26.03
C ILE A 567 -0.04 0.88 -25.05
N LEU A 568 0.64 0.34 -24.05
CA LEU A 568 0.02 -0.42 -22.96
C LEU A 568 0.22 0.35 -21.66
N LEU A 569 -0.91 0.66 -21.02
CA LEU A 569 -0.99 1.34 -19.73
C LEU A 569 -1.50 0.36 -18.70
N HIS A 570 -0.95 0.37 -17.49
CA HIS A 570 -1.44 -0.46 -16.41
C HIS A 570 -1.27 0.25 -15.07
N SER A 571 -2.04 -0.20 -14.09
CA SER A 571 -1.87 0.28 -12.71
C SER A 571 -0.52 -0.16 -12.17
N TYR A 572 0.16 0.74 -11.46
CA TYR A 572 1.50 0.52 -10.93
C TYR A 572 1.52 0.93 -9.44
N GLY A 573 2.34 0.27 -8.63
CA GLY A 573 2.52 0.54 -7.20
C GLY A 573 3.82 -0.11 -6.73
N GLU A 574 4.40 0.37 -5.62
CA GLU A 574 5.74 -0.05 -5.17
C GLU A 574 5.86 -1.54 -4.80
N ASP A 575 4.73 -2.22 -4.58
CA ASP A 575 4.65 -3.66 -4.28
C ASP A 575 4.05 -4.50 -5.43
N ILE A 576 3.83 -3.93 -6.62
CA ILE A 576 3.12 -4.65 -7.70
C ILE A 576 3.93 -5.84 -8.27
N ASP A 577 5.21 -5.92 -7.94
CA ASP A 577 6.11 -7.02 -8.25
C ASP A 577 5.91 -8.24 -7.32
N LYS A 578 5.19 -8.08 -6.20
CA LYS A 578 4.93 -9.14 -5.21
C LYS A 578 3.54 -9.75 -5.37
N LEU A 579 3.48 -11.07 -5.23
CA LEU A 579 2.21 -11.79 -5.12
C LEU A 579 1.68 -11.63 -3.68
N ILE A 580 0.55 -10.94 -3.53
CA ILE A 580 -0.10 -10.71 -2.22
C ILE A 580 -1.35 -11.60 -2.05
N GLY A 581 -1.76 -11.84 -0.81
CA GLY A 581 -2.97 -12.62 -0.50
C GLY A 581 -4.26 -11.83 -0.75
N VAL A 582 -5.36 -12.53 -1.05
CA VAL A 582 -6.67 -11.89 -1.33
C VAL A 582 -7.19 -11.05 -0.19
N GLU A 583 -6.95 -11.43 1.07
CA GLU A 583 -7.32 -10.59 2.21
C GLU A 583 -6.58 -9.25 2.21
N SER A 584 -5.31 -9.24 1.77
CA SER A 584 -4.55 -8.00 1.60
C SER A 584 -5.08 -7.18 0.42
N ILE A 585 -5.50 -7.84 -0.66
CA ILE A 585 -6.20 -7.18 -1.79
C ILE A 585 -7.52 -6.59 -1.30
N LEU A 586 -8.28 -7.29 -0.46
CA LEU A 586 -9.58 -6.83 0.06
C LEU A 586 -9.44 -5.72 1.10
N LYS A 587 -8.43 -5.77 1.97
CA LYS A 587 -8.08 -4.67 2.88
C LYS A 587 -7.67 -3.43 2.09
N ARG A 588 -6.83 -3.61 1.05
CA ARG A 588 -6.48 -2.54 0.11
C ARG A 588 -7.70 -2.04 -0.69
N ARG A 589 -8.62 -2.93 -1.10
CA ARG A 589 -9.89 -2.59 -1.80
C ARG A 589 -10.94 -1.91 -0.91
N GLY A 590 -10.94 -2.20 0.39
CA GLY A 590 -11.86 -1.65 1.39
C GLY A 590 -11.63 -0.16 1.62
N ILE A 591 -10.45 0.31 1.27
CA ILE A 591 -10.11 1.71 1.08
C ILE A 591 -10.53 2.07 -0.36
N LYS A 592 -11.68 2.72 -0.52
CA LYS A 592 -12.38 2.82 -1.82
C LYS A 592 -11.72 3.87 -2.71
N ARG A 593 -10.69 3.50 -3.50
CA ARG A 593 -10.28 4.06 -4.84
C ARG A 593 -8.81 3.83 -5.19
N THR A 594 -8.15 2.82 -4.64
CA THR A 594 -6.70 2.67 -4.78
C THR A 594 -6.29 2.48 -6.25
N ALA A 595 -5.74 3.57 -6.81
CA ALA A 595 -5.05 3.72 -8.09
C ALA A 595 -5.88 3.89 -9.38
N GLU A 596 -6.89 4.76 -9.40
CA GLU A 596 -7.22 5.43 -10.67
C GLU A 596 -5.99 6.24 -11.15
N ARG A 597 -5.51 5.98 -12.37
CA ARG A 597 -4.38 6.71 -12.98
C ARG A 597 -4.81 7.38 -14.28
N LYS A 598 -4.70 8.70 -14.33
CA LYS A 598 -4.85 9.47 -15.57
C LYS A 598 -3.49 9.69 -16.23
N PHE A 599 -3.41 9.33 -17.49
CA PHE A 599 -2.26 9.61 -18.35
C PHE A 599 -2.59 10.78 -19.27
N SER A 600 -1.61 11.62 -19.59
CA SER A 600 -1.69 12.58 -20.70
C SER A 600 -0.58 12.24 -21.68
N LEU A 601 -0.95 11.49 -22.70
CA LEU A 601 -0.02 11.02 -23.73
C LEU A 601 0.01 12.03 -24.87
N ASN A 602 1.15 12.67 -25.06
CA ASN A 602 1.42 13.53 -26.21
C ASN A 602 2.29 12.75 -27.19
N ILE A 603 1.67 12.19 -28.23
CA ILE A 603 2.39 11.46 -29.28
C ILE A 603 2.85 12.49 -30.31
N ILE A 604 4.16 12.71 -30.38
CA ILE A 604 4.80 13.67 -31.28
C ILE A 604 5.15 12.94 -32.58
N ASN A 605 5.12 13.66 -33.71
CA ASN A 605 5.54 13.17 -35.03
C ASN A 605 4.69 12.00 -35.58
N LEU A 606 3.36 12.09 -35.42
CA LEU A 606 2.43 11.11 -35.97
C LEU A 606 2.22 11.35 -37.48
N TYR A 607 3.11 10.80 -38.32
CA TYR A 607 3.23 11.11 -39.75
C TYR A 607 2.12 10.54 -40.66
N HIS A 608 1.31 9.61 -40.16
CA HIS A 608 0.26 8.94 -40.92
C HIS A 608 -1.12 9.10 -40.30
N ASP A 609 -2.15 8.75 -41.07
CA ASP A 609 -3.50 8.57 -40.54
C ASP A 609 -3.58 7.15 -39.94
N TYR A 610 -4.22 7.01 -38.78
CA TYR A 610 -4.27 5.76 -38.01
C TYR A 610 -5.70 5.38 -37.64
N THR A 611 -5.96 4.08 -37.63
CA THR A 611 -7.08 3.49 -36.90
C THR A 611 -6.61 3.25 -35.47
N LEU A 612 -7.32 3.81 -34.50
CA LEU A 612 -7.06 3.65 -33.09
C LEU A 612 -8.03 2.62 -32.52
N THR A 613 -7.51 1.55 -31.93
CA THR A 613 -8.28 0.54 -31.18
C THR A 613 -7.81 0.53 -29.74
N GLU A 614 -8.73 0.75 -28.81
CA GLU A 614 -8.46 0.76 -27.37
C GLU A 614 -9.16 -0.45 -26.73
N TYR A 615 -8.44 -1.22 -25.92
CA TYR A 615 -8.95 -2.31 -25.11
C TYR A 615 -8.81 -1.93 -23.64
N GLU A 616 -9.89 -2.02 -22.87
CA GLU A 616 -9.95 -1.67 -21.45
C GLU A 616 -10.36 -2.90 -20.63
N ILE A 617 -9.57 -3.23 -19.60
CA ILE A 617 -9.88 -4.28 -18.63
C ILE A 617 -9.59 -3.80 -17.20
N ASN A 618 -10.51 -4.09 -16.28
CA ASN A 618 -10.42 -3.79 -14.84
C ASN A 618 -11.49 -4.61 -14.09
N GLU A 619 -11.64 -4.39 -12.78
CA GLU A 619 -12.61 -5.11 -11.94
C GLU A 619 -14.06 -4.94 -12.39
N LYS A 620 -14.39 -3.85 -13.08
CA LYS A 620 -15.75 -3.56 -13.56
C LYS A 620 -15.97 -4.02 -15.00
N VAL A 621 -14.91 -4.33 -15.74
CA VAL A 621 -14.95 -4.55 -17.19
C VAL A 621 -13.94 -5.63 -17.58
N GLY A 622 -14.40 -6.73 -18.18
CA GLY A 622 -13.51 -7.81 -18.63
C GLY A 622 -13.01 -8.74 -17.51
N SER A 623 -13.53 -8.62 -16.28
CA SER A 623 -13.21 -9.52 -15.18
C SER A 623 -14.29 -10.59 -15.00
N ALA A 624 -14.00 -11.80 -15.45
CA ALA A 624 -14.89 -12.95 -15.21
C ALA A 624 -15.04 -13.27 -13.72
N TYR A 625 -13.98 -13.08 -12.93
CA TYR A 625 -13.98 -13.31 -11.49
C TYR A 625 -14.89 -12.32 -10.76
N ASP A 626 -14.71 -11.00 -10.98
CA ASP A 626 -15.53 -10.00 -10.29
C ASP A 626 -17.01 -10.10 -10.72
N TYR A 627 -17.28 -10.50 -11.98
CA TYR A 627 -18.64 -10.84 -12.42
C TYR A 627 -19.20 -12.04 -11.67
N TRP A 628 -18.45 -13.14 -11.53
CA TRP A 628 -18.85 -14.31 -10.74
C TRP A 628 -19.10 -13.98 -9.26
N VAL A 629 -18.26 -13.13 -8.66
CA VAL A 629 -18.48 -12.61 -7.30
C VAL A 629 -19.80 -11.84 -7.22
N SER A 630 -20.11 -11.00 -8.22
CA SER A 630 -21.36 -10.22 -8.27
C SER A 630 -22.62 -11.08 -8.39
N LEU A 631 -22.51 -12.30 -8.93
CA LEU A 631 -23.58 -13.29 -8.99
C LEU A 631 -23.76 -14.07 -7.67
N GLY A 632 -23.00 -13.74 -6.62
CA GLY A 632 -23.05 -14.45 -5.34
C GLY A 632 -22.24 -15.74 -5.32
N LYS A 633 -21.21 -15.85 -6.18
CA LYS A 633 -20.27 -16.98 -6.23
C LYS A 633 -20.96 -18.34 -6.44
N PRO A 634 -21.76 -18.52 -7.51
CA PRO A 634 -22.40 -19.81 -7.77
C PRO A 634 -21.35 -20.92 -7.95
N SER A 635 -21.56 -22.05 -7.28
CA SER A 635 -20.71 -23.24 -7.44
C SER A 635 -20.97 -23.99 -8.76
N ARG A 636 -22.11 -23.75 -9.41
CA ARG A 636 -22.37 -24.31 -10.73
C ARG A 636 -22.97 -23.24 -11.61
N ILE A 637 -22.46 -23.15 -12.82
CA ILE A 637 -23.03 -22.33 -13.87
C ILE A 637 -23.55 -23.24 -14.99
N ASN A 638 -24.69 -22.87 -15.57
CA ASN A 638 -25.21 -23.53 -16.76
C ASN A 638 -24.50 -23.03 -18.04
N ASP A 639 -24.85 -23.60 -19.20
CA ASP A 639 -24.18 -23.24 -20.46
C ASP A 639 -24.44 -21.78 -20.88
N ASP A 640 -25.66 -21.26 -20.67
CA ASP A 640 -25.98 -19.85 -20.97
C ASP A 640 -25.20 -18.88 -20.06
N GLU A 641 -25.11 -19.20 -18.77
CA GLU A 641 -24.32 -18.43 -17.80
C GLU A 641 -22.83 -18.47 -18.14
N ARG A 642 -22.32 -19.62 -18.60
CA ARG A 642 -20.94 -19.76 -19.09
C ARG A 642 -20.68 -18.88 -20.30
N ASP A 643 -21.57 -18.88 -21.28
CA ASP A 643 -21.43 -18.06 -22.49
C ASP A 643 -21.49 -16.57 -22.16
N VAL A 644 -22.37 -16.16 -21.23
CA VAL A 644 -22.43 -14.78 -20.75
C VAL A 644 -21.13 -14.41 -20.03
N MET A 645 -20.58 -15.29 -19.19
CA MET A 645 -19.32 -15.07 -18.50
C MET A 645 -18.13 -14.99 -19.46
N ASP A 646 -18.05 -15.85 -20.46
CA ASP A 646 -16.99 -15.81 -21.46
C ASP A 646 -17.02 -14.49 -22.23
N ASN A 647 -18.22 -14.03 -22.63
CA ASN A 647 -18.40 -12.72 -23.26
C ASN A 647 -18.05 -11.55 -22.31
N ALA A 648 -18.46 -11.64 -21.03
CA ALA A 648 -18.17 -10.61 -20.02
C ALA A 648 -16.68 -10.58 -19.63
N SER A 649 -15.94 -11.66 -19.86
CA SER A 649 -14.49 -11.72 -19.65
C SER A 649 -13.72 -10.88 -20.66
N PHE A 650 -14.29 -10.57 -21.83
CA PHE A 650 -13.53 -9.90 -22.87
C PHE A 650 -13.35 -8.40 -22.57
N PRO A 651 -12.14 -7.83 -22.79
CA PRO A 651 -11.89 -6.41 -22.63
C PRO A 651 -12.83 -5.53 -23.46
N LYS A 652 -13.29 -4.42 -22.90
CA LYS A 652 -14.12 -3.47 -23.64
C LYS A 652 -13.32 -2.82 -24.75
N ILE A 653 -13.86 -2.81 -25.96
CA ILE A 653 -13.21 -2.26 -27.14
C ILE A 653 -13.80 -0.89 -27.48
N SER A 654 -12.95 0.09 -27.78
CA SER A 654 -13.36 1.33 -28.46
C SER A 654 -12.54 1.58 -29.72
N LEU A 655 -13.19 2.12 -30.75
CA LEU A 655 -12.60 2.36 -32.08
C LEU A 655 -12.70 3.84 -32.42
N ARG A 656 -11.59 4.43 -32.86
CA ARG A 656 -11.50 5.85 -33.24
C ARG A 656 -10.59 6.01 -34.45
N PHE A 657 -10.70 7.15 -35.13
CA PHE A 657 -9.78 7.54 -36.20
C PHE A 657 -8.85 8.65 -35.68
N ALA A 658 -7.54 8.48 -35.85
CA ALA A 658 -6.53 9.46 -35.49
C ALA A 658 -5.89 10.03 -36.77
N LYS A 659 -6.06 11.33 -37.00
CA LYS A 659 -5.49 12.00 -38.17
C LYS A 659 -4.01 12.30 -37.93
N LYS A 660 -3.20 12.28 -38.99
CA LYS A 660 -1.80 12.72 -38.91
C LYS A 660 -1.70 14.11 -38.26
N SER A 661 -0.78 14.27 -37.32
CA SER A 661 -0.61 15.50 -36.55
C SER A 661 0.83 15.61 -36.05
N ALA A 662 1.31 16.84 -35.86
CA ALA A 662 2.60 17.08 -35.20
C ALA A 662 2.57 16.61 -33.75
N ILE A 663 1.43 16.78 -33.07
CA ILE A 663 1.18 16.30 -31.71
C ILE A 663 -0.24 15.73 -31.67
N TYR A 664 -0.39 14.50 -31.21
CA TYR A 664 -1.67 13.83 -31.00
C TYR A 664 -1.83 13.49 -29.52
N ASN A 665 -2.90 14.02 -28.90
CA ASN A 665 -3.10 13.93 -27.46
C ASN A 665 -4.15 12.86 -27.10
N LEU A 666 -3.83 12.04 -26.11
CA LEU A 666 -4.75 11.09 -25.49
C LEU A 666 -4.73 11.26 -23.98
N VAL A 667 -5.91 11.18 -23.36
CA VAL A 667 -6.05 11.26 -21.89
C VAL A 667 -6.76 10.02 -21.35
N PRO A 668 -6.15 8.83 -21.44
CA PRO A 668 -6.76 7.60 -20.94
C PRO A 668 -6.68 7.53 -19.41
N LYS A 669 -7.62 6.79 -18.83
CA LYS A 669 -7.81 6.64 -17.39
C LYS A 669 -7.86 5.16 -17.03
N VAL A 670 -6.80 4.65 -16.43
CA VAL A 670 -6.74 3.27 -15.93
C VAL A 670 -7.42 3.23 -14.55
N GLN A 671 -8.32 2.28 -14.33
CA GLN A 671 -9.06 2.13 -13.06
C GLN A 671 -8.66 0.85 -12.34
N GLY A 672 -8.58 0.89 -11.00
CA GLY A 672 -8.34 -0.28 -10.14
C GLY A 672 -7.08 -1.04 -10.53
N TYR A 673 -7.06 -2.37 -10.38
CA TYR A 673 -6.02 -3.23 -10.93
C TYR A 673 -6.29 -3.53 -12.43
N GLY A 674 -6.28 -2.48 -13.25
CA GLY A 674 -6.61 -2.55 -14.66
C GLY A 674 -5.45 -2.29 -15.61
N ALA A 675 -5.76 -2.42 -16.90
CA ALA A 675 -4.90 -2.03 -18.00
C ALA A 675 -5.69 -1.51 -19.20
N ILE A 676 -5.05 -0.66 -20.00
CA ILE A 676 -5.55 -0.16 -21.28
C ILE A 676 -4.49 -0.40 -22.36
N LEU A 677 -4.84 -1.14 -23.41
CA LEU A 677 -4.03 -1.28 -24.62
C LEU A 677 -4.59 -0.39 -25.72
N ILE A 678 -3.79 0.54 -26.23
CA ILE A 678 -4.11 1.42 -27.36
C ILE A 678 -3.24 1.03 -28.54
N MET A 679 -3.85 0.56 -29.62
CA MET A 679 -3.19 0.24 -30.88
C MET A 679 -3.49 1.33 -31.92
N LEU A 680 -2.45 1.97 -32.44
CA LEU A 680 -2.54 2.84 -33.60
C LEU A 680 -2.01 2.07 -34.82
N LYS A 681 -2.92 1.66 -35.70
CA LYS A 681 -2.58 0.97 -36.95
C LYS A 681 -2.67 1.91 -38.14
N LYS A 682 -1.62 2.00 -38.94
CA LYS A 682 -1.56 2.89 -40.11
C LYS A 682 -2.67 2.56 -41.10
N VAL A 683 -3.43 3.58 -41.52
CA VAL A 683 -4.46 3.42 -42.53
C VAL A 683 -3.81 3.24 -43.90
N GLN A 684 -4.01 2.09 -44.52
CA GLN A 684 -3.67 1.88 -45.92
C GLN A 684 -4.70 2.59 -46.78
N LYS A 685 -4.30 3.68 -47.45
CA LYS A 685 -5.11 4.26 -48.52
C LYS A 685 -5.01 3.32 -49.70
N HIS A 686 -6.07 2.59 -50.01
CA HIS A 686 -6.22 1.97 -51.32
C HIS A 686 -6.20 3.11 -52.35
N LEU A 687 -5.11 3.19 -53.11
CA LEU A 687 -4.98 4.07 -54.27
C LEU A 687 -5.88 3.57 -55.40
#